data_AF-A0A8H7WRU0-F1
#
_entry.id   AF-A0A8H7WRU0-F1
#
_cell.length_a   1.000
_cell.length_b   1.000
_cell.length_c   1.000
_cell.angle_alpha   90.00
_cell.angle_beta   90.00
_cell.angle_gamma   90.00
#
_symmetry.space_group_name_H-M   'P 1'
#
loop_
_entity.id
_entity.type
_entity.pdbx_description
1 polymer ?
#
loop_
_entity_poly.entity_id
_entity_poly.type
_entity_poly.pdbx_seq_one_letter_code
_entity_poly.pdbx_strand_id
1 'polypeptide(L)'
;MAKNSKKATRKFEKNHLKDTLEKRKAGAKIKQRNQVKAKRQARNAKDAEFEGKGGEEESKGKTPVKEDPFGKMNVDDFFQGGFEIPEKLAKQSKSKSKAVPEKLGKRKRSEPEVEDDDSSEASFEEAPVLSDSEDGSDPEDDIGMSKGAMDALASKDPEFYKYLKESDPEALDFDDNADLAEVDDLSGSEDEQPKKKKKKSKKAPVEEVQDEEVSEEEAEDASELTKEMVAKWTKAMKDQHSLRAMRQVVLAFRAAAHVNEDDGKEYKYTISNSQVYHELLVTALKYVPEVLNHHIPVKETAAGKVRVSTDSKKFKTLTALLKSYTSSVHHLLTALSDAPTLKLTLASVIPLLPYLLSFKKLLKNIVKTVVNIWSDSSSDEATRITAFLVVRRLAVIGDPGLREAVLKTVYQGLITGSRSTTVHTIQGINLMKNSAAELWGIDAGVGYATGFTFIRQLAIHLRNSITNNQQESYKTVYNWQYVHSLDFWSCVLSEHCSPVKEAENGKESELRPLIYPTVQVTLGAMRLIPTSTYFPLRFQLMRSLLRLSRATGTYIPLASALLEVLNSNEMKKPAKPSTLKGLDFASNYKAQKAYLRTRVYQDGVGEQVAELLSEFFVLWSTSIAFPELALPVIVMLKRWLKDAGNKSSGNKNIKVNSIFILLFQKIEANAKFIEQHRAKVEFAPNNRAGVDNFLKDFEWEKTPLGAFISGQRKQREEKAKLLEEGRREEDRKRKADREKEKAGAGSDEDMEGVDDSEAGFETDEDDV
;
A
#
# COMPACT_ATOMS: atom_id res chain seq x y z
N MET A 1 11.36 -64.74 -14.63
CA MET A 1 10.77 -65.44 -13.48
C MET A 1 9.81 -64.51 -12.75
N ALA A 2 8.50 -64.72 -12.89
CA ALA A 2 7.55 -64.14 -11.94
C ALA A 2 7.60 -64.99 -10.66
N LYS A 3 8.10 -64.46 -9.54
CA LYS A 3 7.55 -64.88 -8.24
C LYS A 3 6.29 -64.06 -8.04
N ASN A 4 5.19 -64.59 -8.56
CA ASN A 4 3.83 -64.18 -8.24
C ASN A 4 3.70 -63.97 -6.72
N SER A 5 3.49 -62.73 -6.28
CA SER A 5 3.06 -62.46 -4.91
C SER A 5 1.78 -63.26 -4.65
N LYS A 6 1.74 -64.04 -3.56
CA LYS A 6 0.58 -64.86 -3.18
C LYS A 6 -0.68 -63.97 -3.14
N LYS A 7 -1.84 -64.48 -3.59
CA LYS A 7 -3.12 -63.74 -3.58
C LYS A 7 -3.45 -63.09 -2.22
N ALA A 8 -2.99 -63.69 -1.13
CA ALA A 8 -3.12 -63.16 0.23
C ALA A 8 -2.35 -61.83 0.45
N THR A 9 -1.16 -61.67 -0.13
CA THR A 9 -0.34 -60.45 0.01
C THR A 9 -0.96 -59.28 -0.76
N ARG A 10 -1.45 -59.52 -1.98
CA ARG A 10 -2.21 -58.51 -2.75
C ARG A 10 -3.54 -58.15 -2.10
N LYS A 11 -4.22 -59.10 -1.43
CA LYS A 11 -5.43 -58.82 -0.63
C LYS A 11 -5.12 -58.01 0.62
N PHE A 12 -3.99 -58.24 1.29
CA PHE A 12 -3.58 -57.44 2.45
C PHE A 12 -3.19 -56.01 2.06
N GLU A 13 -2.44 -55.84 0.98
CA GLU A 13 -2.12 -54.53 0.38
C GLU A 13 -3.39 -53.77 -0.03
N LYS A 14 -4.39 -54.47 -0.58
CA LYS A 14 -5.66 -53.87 -1.02
C LYS A 14 -6.64 -53.58 0.13
N ASN A 15 -6.71 -54.43 1.15
CA ASN A 15 -7.80 -54.38 2.14
C ASN A 15 -7.38 -53.95 3.57
N HIS A 16 -6.12 -54.14 3.98
CA HIS A 16 -5.72 -53.95 5.39
C HIS A 16 -4.47 -53.07 5.59
N LEU A 17 -3.72 -52.74 4.53
CA LEU A 17 -2.54 -51.89 4.62
C LEU A 17 -2.87 -50.46 5.10
N LYS A 18 -4.01 -49.91 4.64
CA LYS A 18 -4.48 -48.58 5.07
C LYS A 18 -4.84 -48.55 6.56
N ASP A 19 -5.66 -49.46 7.06
CA ASP A 19 -5.99 -49.58 8.50
C ASP A 19 -4.76 -49.75 9.38
N THR A 20 -3.78 -50.53 8.91
CA THR A 20 -2.54 -50.78 9.66
C THR A 20 -1.66 -49.53 9.73
N LEU A 21 -1.63 -48.72 8.67
CA LEU A 21 -0.97 -47.41 8.64
C LEU A 21 -1.71 -46.39 9.52
N GLU A 22 -3.03 -46.44 9.58
CA GLU A 22 -3.84 -45.57 10.44
C GLU A 22 -3.65 -45.85 11.93
N LYS A 23 -3.63 -47.12 12.35
CA LYS A 23 -3.30 -47.49 13.74
C LYS A 23 -1.88 -47.07 14.13
N ARG A 24 -0.94 -47.12 13.19
CA ARG A 24 0.44 -46.66 13.40
C ARG A 24 0.53 -45.13 13.52
N LYS A 25 -0.26 -44.39 12.73
CA LYS A 25 -0.39 -42.92 12.83
C LYS A 25 -1.11 -42.49 14.13
N ALA A 26 -2.09 -43.26 14.61
CA ALA A 26 -2.73 -43.02 15.90
C ALA A 26 -1.75 -43.19 17.09
N GLY A 27 -0.89 -44.22 17.07
CA GLY A 27 0.18 -44.40 18.05
C GLY A 27 1.23 -43.27 18.04
N ALA A 28 1.50 -42.67 16.88
CA ALA A 28 2.34 -41.48 16.77
C ALA A 28 1.68 -40.23 17.39
N LYS A 29 0.37 -40.04 17.20
CA LYS A 29 -0.40 -38.95 17.83
C LYS A 29 -0.42 -39.03 19.37
N ILE A 30 -0.48 -40.23 19.95
CA ILE A 30 -0.43 -40.41 21.41
C ILE A 30 0.96 -40.06 21.96
N LYS A 31 2.04 -40.44 21.26
CA LYS A 31 3.42 -40.05 21.62
C LYS A 31 3.63 -38.52 21.56
N GLN A 32 3.04 -37.85 20.56
CA GLN A 32 3.07 -36.39 20.45
C GLN A 32 2.35 -35.72 21.63
N ARG A 33 1.22 -36.27 22.09
CA ARG A 33 0.46 -35.76 23.24
C ARG A 33 1.23 -35.87 24.57
N ASN A 34 2.06 -36.91 24.73
CA ASN A 34 2.93 -37.07 25.90
C ASN A 34 4.12 -36.10 25.90
N GLN A 35 4.65 -35.72 24.73
CA GLN A 35 5.67 -34.66 24.62
C GLN A 35 5.13 -33.27 24.96
N VAL A 36 3.90 -32.95 24.59
CA VAL A 36 3.25 -31.67 24.95
C VAL A 36 3.01 -31.58 26.46
N LYS A 37 2.67 -32.70 27.12
CA LYS A 37 2.49 -32.76 28.58
C LYS A 37 3.81 -32.52 29.34
N ALA A 38 4.94 -33.01 28.82
CA ALA A 38 6.28 -32.77 29.35
C ALA A 38 6.73 -31.30 29.19
N LYS A 39 6.43 -30.63 28.06
CA LYS A 39 6.67 -29.19 27.88
C LYS A 39 5.88 -28.32 28.87
N ARG A 40 4.64 -28.72 29.20
CA ARG A 40 3.80 -28.01 30.17
C ARG A 40 4.31 -28.14 31.62
N GLN A 41 4.89 -29.29 31.98
CA GLN A 41 5.55 -29.49 33.28
C GLN A 41 6.86 -28.69 33.40
N ALA A 42 7.59 -28.46 32.29
CA ALA A 42 8.78 -27.61 32.26
C ALA A 42 8.47 -26.11 32.43
N ARG A 43 7.33 -25.63 31.91
CA ARG A 43 6.89 -24.22 32.08
C ARG A 43 6.49 -23.94 33.53
N ASN A 44 5.69 -24.83 34.13
CA ASN A 44 5.28 -24.74 35.54
C ASN A 44 6.45 -24.85 36.53
N ALA A 45 7.56 -25.47 36.13
CA ALA A 45 8.67 -25.73 37.04
C ALA A 45 9.40 -24.45 37.46
N LYS A 46 9.51 -23.41 36.63
CA LYS A 46 10.53 -22.38 36.91
C LYS A 46 10.12 -20.94 36.63
N ASP A 47 8.84 -20.75 36.34
CA ASP A 47 8.08 -19.70 37.02
C ASP A 47 8.29 -19.73 38.56
N ALA A 48 8.70 -20.87 39.16
CA ALA A 48 9.19 -20.97 40.55
C ALA A 48 10.63 -20.46 40.80
N GLU A 49 11.37 -20.09 39.76
CA GLU A 49 12.73 -19.50 39.84
C GLU A 49 12.68 -17.96 39.74
N PHE A 50 11.50 -17.39 39.42
CA PHE A 50 11.21 -15.96 39.29
C PHE A 50 10.86 -15.26 40.62
N GLU A 51 10.60 -15.96 41.72
CA GLU A 51 10.21 -15.33 43.00
C GLU A 51 11.03 -15.83 44.20
N GLY A 52 12.05 -15.07 44.65
CA GLY A 52 12.87 -15.44 45.82
C GLY A 52 13.98 -14.49 46.30
N LYS A 53 13.67 -13.21 46.56
CA LYS A 53 14.27 -12.23 47.53
C LYS A 53 15.80 -12.08 47.74
N GLY A 54 16.33 -10.94 47.28
CA GLY A 54 16.92 -9.81 48.05
C GLY A 54 18.00 -9.99 49.14
N GLY A 55 19.13 -9.29 48.98
CA GLY A 55 20.10 -8.92 50.03
C GLY A 55 21.44 -8.37 49.49
N GLU A 56 21.88 -7.21 50.00
CA GLU A 56 23.12 -6.48 49.65
C GLU A 56 24.43 -7.17 50.12
N GLU A 57 25.52 -7.05 49.35
CA GLU A 57 26.87 -6.59 49.76
C GLU A 57 27.96 -6.92 48.71
N GLU A 58 29.04 -6.13 48.75
CA GLU A 58 30.17 -6.05 47.81
C GLU A 58 31.03 -7.33 47.67
N SER A 59 31.56 -7.59 46.47
CA SER A 59 33.02 -7.55 46.19
C SER A 59 33.47 -8.35 44.94
N LYS A 60 34.32 -7.67 44.15
CA LYS A 60 35.40 -8.14 43.27
C LYS A 60 35.14 -9.27 42.25
N GLY A 61 35.02 -8.84 41.00
CA GLY A 61 36.04 -9.13 39.97
C GLY A 61 35.81 -10.37 39.10
N LYS A 62 35.34 -10.15 37.86
CA LYS A 62 35.89 -10.72 36.61
C LYS A 62 35.24 -10.06 35.38
N THR A 63 36.08 -9.83 34.38
CA THR A 63 35.88 -9.23 33.05
C THR A 63 34.51 -9.49 32.38
N PRO A 64 33.89 -8.48 31.71
CA PRO A 64 32.61 -8.69 31.05
C PRO A 64 32.81 -9.39 29.70
N VAL A 65 32.20 -10.56 29.57
CA VAL A 65 31.75 -11.06 28.27
C VAL A 65 30.66 -10.10 27.80
N LYS A 66 30.79 -9.60 26.56
CA LYS A 66 29.82 -8.69 25.93
C LYS A 66 28.46 -9.40 25.85
N GLU A 67 27.54 -9.03 26.72
CA GLU A 67 26.12 -9.24 26.47
C GLU A 67 25.64 -8.16 25.48
N ASP A 68 24.88 -8.60 24.49
CA ASP A 68 24.31 -7.76 23.43
C ASP A 68 23.16 -6.92 24.03
N PRO A 69 23.33 -5.59 24.21
CA PRO A 69 22.36 -4.77 24.93
C PRO A 69 21.00 -4.67 24.22
N PHE A 70 20.95 -4.98 22.93
CA PHE A 70 19.72 -4.93 22.13
C PHE A 70 18.90 -6.24 22.17
N GLY A 71 19.49 -7.36 22.61
CA GLY A 71 18.82 -8.66 22.61
C GLY A 71 17.78 -8.83 23.73
N LYS A 72 17.93 -8.12 24.86
CA LYS A 72 17.08 -8.26 26.06
C LYS A 72 16.11 -7.11 26.31
N MET A 73 16.15 -6.03 25.51
CA MET A 73 15.27 -4.86 25.68
C MET A 73 13.84 -5.16 25.23
N ASN A 74 12.83 -4.74 25.98
CA ASN A 74 11.45 -4.71 25.48
C ASN A 74 11.32 -3.59 24.43
N VAL A 75 10.26 -3.61 23.61
CA VAL A 75 10.03 -2.59 22.56
C VAL A 75 10.00 -1.17 23.16
N ASP A 76 9.46 -1.01 24.35
CA ASP A 76 9.44 0.28 25.06
C ASP A 76 10.84 0.71 25.54
N ASP A 77 11.68 -0.23 25.97
CA ASP A 77 13.09 0.05 26.32
C ASP A 77 13.91 0.40 25.08
N PHE A 78 13.60 -0.23 23.94
CA PHE A 78 14.20 0.07 22.64
C PHE A 78 13.85 1.49 22.16
N PHE A 79 12.64 1.97 22.43
CA PHE A 79 12.25 3.36 22.16
C PHE A 79 12.93 4.36 23.10
N GLN A 80 13.18 4.00 24.36
CA GLN A 80 13.82 4.88 25.36
C GLN A 80 15.35 4.95 25.22
N GLY A 81 16.00 3.89 24.72
CA GLY A 81 17.46 3.77 24.70
C GLY A 81 18.21 4.68 23.72
N GLY A 82 17.51 5.34 22.79
CA GLY A 82 18.14 6.08 21.71
C GLY A 82 18.91 5.17 20.73
N PHE A 83 18.81 5.45 19.43
CA PHE A 83 19.44 4.63 18.39
C PHE A 83 20.95 4.93 18.30
N GLU A 84 21.71 4.66 19.37
CA GLU A 84 23.17 4.69 19.33
C GLU A 84 23.69 3.39 18.71
N ILE A 85 23.82 3.40 17.38
CA ILE A 85 24.48 2.32 16.64
C ILE A 85 25.96 2.31 17.04
N PRO A 86 26.51 1.21 17.58
CA PRO A 86 27.90 1.16 18.01
C PRO A 86 28.89 1.46 16.87
N GLU A 87 29.90 2.31 17.13
CA GLU A 87 30.99 2.70 16.19
C GLU A 87 31.74 1.53 15.50
N LYS A 88 31.52 0.28 15.93
CA LYS A 88 32.25 -0.89 15.42
C LYS A 88 31.86 -1.27 13.99
N LEU A 89 30.65 -0.95 13.54
CA LEU A 89 30.26 -1.11 12.13
C LEU A 89 31.04 -0.14 11.19
N ALA A 90 31.45 1.02 11.69
CA ALA A 90 32.26 1.99 10.93
C ALA A 90 33.75 1.59 10.80
N LYS A 91 34.24 0.66 11.63
CA LYS A 91 35.65 0.25 11.66
C LYS A 91 35.96 -0.99 10.81
N GLN A 92 34.97 -1.80 10.43
CA GLN A 92 35.19 -2.98 9.58
C GLN A 92 35.57 -2.64 8.12
N SER A 93 35.36 -1.41 7.65
CA SER A 93 35.82 -0.97 6.33
C SER A 93 37.25 -0.40 6.32
N LYS A 94 38.01 -0.50 7.43
CA LYS A 94 39.38 0.02 7.57
C LYS A 94 40.33 -1.03 8.15
N SER A 95 40.55 -2.15 7.45
CA SER A 95 41.72 -3.00 7.73
C SER A 95 42.11 -3.87 6.54
N LYS A 96 42.87 -3.31 5.61
CA LYS A 96 43.91 -4.02 4.84
C LYS A 96 44.90 -3.00 4.27
N SER A 97 45.82 -2.57 5.12
CA SER A 97 47.10 -1.98 4.69
C SER A 97 48.13 -2.27 5.78
N LYS A 98 48.92 -3.32 5.59
CA LYS A 98 50.16 -3.54 6.33
C LYS A 98 51.28 -3.66 5.31
N ALA A 99 52.21 -2.71 5.39
CA ALA A 99 53.43 -2.61 4.61
C ALA A 99 54.51 -3.56 5.16
N VAL A 100 55.32 -4.15 4.27
CA VAL A 100 56.67 -4.70 4.52
C VAL A 100 57.48 -4.52 3.19
N PRO A 101 58.81 -4.27 3.21
CA PRO A 101 59.50 -3.34 2.30
C PRO A 101 60.22 -3.97 1.08
N GLU A 102 60.80 -3.07 0.27
CA GLU A 102 61.47 -3.24 -1.02
C GLU A 102 62.59 -4.28 -1.11
N LYS A 103 62.71 -4.95 -2.28
CA LYS A 103 63.98 -5.17 -2.99
C LYS A 103 63.77 -5.45 -4.50
N LEU A 104 64.68 -4.91 -5.30
CA LEU A 104 64.70 -4.78 -6.77
C LEU A 104 64.76 -6.10 -7.57
N GLY A 105 64.25 -6.08 -8.82
CA GLY A 105 64.59 -7.10 -9.84
C GLY A 105 63.85 -7.04 -11.20
N LYS A 106 64.42 -6.29 -12.17
CA LYS A 106 64.34 -6.31 -13.66
C LYS A 106 63.38 -7.26 -14.45
N ARG A 107 62.69 -6.64 -15.44
CA ARG A 107 62.22 -7.10 -16.80
C ARG A 107 61.14 -8.21 -16.79
N LYS A 108 60.09 -8.25 -17.65
CA LYS A 108 59.96 -8.01 -19.10
C LYS A 108 58.45 -7.93 -19.47
N ARG A 109 58.16 -7.22 -20.55
CA ARG A 109 56.87 -6.97 -21.25
C ARG A 109 56.09 -8.23 -21.66
N SER A 110 54.76 -8.21 -21.45
CA SER A 110 53.72 -8.80 -22.33
C SER A 110 52.30 -8.46 -21.82
N GLU A 111 51.54 -7.71 -22.61
CA GLU A 111 50.07 -7.84 -22.76
C GLU A 111 49.82 -8.78 -23.96
N PRO A 112 48.60 -9.28 -24.23
CA PRO A 112 47.37 -9.32 -23.41
C PRO A 112 46.81 -10.76 -23.27
N GLU A 113 45.80 -10.96 -22.43
CA GLU A 113 44.69 -11.86 -22.76
C GLU A 113 43.45 -11.43 -21.96
N VAL A 114 42.37 -11.26 -22.72
CA VAL A 114 41.05 -10.82 -22.31
C VAL A 114 40.24 -12.09 -22.13
N GLU A 115 39.75 -12.35 -20.93
CA GLU A 115 38.60 -13.24 -20.73
C GLU A 115 37.53 -12.44 -20.00
N ASP A 116 36.55 -12.04 -20.80
CA ASP A 116 35.19 -11.75 -20.39
C ASP A 116 34.60 -13.01 -19.76
N ASP A 117 34.21 -12.94 -18.48
CA ASP A 117 32.97 -13.55 -17.98
C ASP A 117 32.67 -13.02 -16.57
N ASP A 118 31.69 -12.13 -16.45
CA ASP A 118 30.57 -12.28 -15.48
C ASP A 118 29.59 -11.11 -15.68
N SER A 119 28.84 -11.18 -16.78
CA SER A 119 27.61 -10.40 -16.98
C SER A 119 26.43 -11.35 -16.86
N SER A 120 26.07 -11.68 -15.63
CA SER A 120 24.77 -12.30 -15.33
C SER A 120 23.83 -11.25 -14.74
N GLU A 121 22.95 -10.74 -15.60
CA GLU A 121 21.69 -10.13 -15.18
C GLU A 121 20.94 -11.12 -14.30
N ALA A 122 20.89 -10.84 -13.00
CA ALA A 122 20.03 -11.58 -12.09
C ALA A 122 18.58 -11.12 -12.32
N SER A 123 17.87 -11.94 -13.09
CA SER A 123 16.42 -12.11 -13.09
C SER A 123 15.81 -11.85 -11.71
N PHE A 124 14.71 -11.11 -11.68
CA PHE A 124 13.88 -10.93 -10.49
C PHE A 124 13.20 -12.27 -10.14
N GLU A 125 13.91 -13.11 -9.39
CA GLU A 125 13.27 -14.23 -8.69
C GLU A 125 12.53 -13.72 -7.45
N GLU A 126 11.28 -14.17 -7.33
CA GLU A 126 10.38 -13.98 -6.21
C GLU A 126 11.05 -14.41 -4.89
N ALA A 127 11.40 -13.43 -4.07
CA ALA A 127 11.62 -13.69 -2.65
C ALA A 127 10.25 -13.93 -1.99
N PRO A 128 10.06 -15.07 -1.31
CA PRO A 128 8.84 -15.35 -0.58
C PRO A 128 8.71 -14.34 0.56
N VAL A 129 7.49 -13.83 0.73
CA VAL A 129 7.05 -13.07 1.90
C VAL A 129 7.18 -13.98 3.13
N LEU A 130 8.34 -13.92 3.80
CA LEU A 130 8.49 -14.44 5.16
C LEU A 130 7.91 -13.40 6.11
N SER A 131 6.61 -13.55 6.34
CA SER A 131 5.92 -13.01 7.50
C SER A 131 6.43 -13.77 8.72
N ASP A 132 7.43 -13.22 9.43
CA ASP A 132 7.76 -13.66 10.79
C ASP A 132 6.75 -13.02 11.75
N SER A 133 5.56 -13.60 11.74
CA SER A 133 4.57 -13.47 12.79
C SER A 133 5.04 -14.28 13.99
N GLU A 134 5.34 -13.59 15.10
CA GLU A 134 5.41 -14.26 16.40
C GLU A 134 4.11 -15.05 16.64
N ASP A 135 4.30 -16.31 17.02
CA ASP A 135 3.32 -17.36 17.24
C ASP A 135 2.27 -16.99 18.29
N GLY A 136 1.23 -16.31 17.82
CA GLY A 136 -0.13 -16.33 18.35
C GLY A 136 -1.03 -16.83 17.24
N SER A 137 -1.07 -18.15 17.04
CA SER A 137 -2.01 -18.82 16.16
C SER A 137 -3.44 -18.68 16.69
N ASP A 138 -4.05 -17.51 16.45
CA ASP A 138 -5.50 -17.46 16.26
C ASP A 138 -5.77 -18.09 14.90
N PRO A 139 -6.51 -19.21 14.83
CA PRO A 139 -6.85 -19.83 13.57
C PRO A 139 -7.63 -18.82 12.73
N GLU A 140 -7.32 -18.80 11.43
CA GLU A 140 -8.10 -18.11 10.42
C GLU A 140 -9.59 -18.29 10.70
N ASP A 141 -10.33 -17.18 10.78
CA ASP A 141 -11.80 -17.14 10.74
C ASP A 141 -12.31 -17.58 9.36
N ASP A 142 -11.93 -18.79 8.96
CA ASP A 142 -12.75 -19.68 8.14
C ASP A 142 -13.55 -20.54 9.13
N ILE A 143 -14.42 -19.87 9.91
CA ILE A 143 -15.45 -20.57 10.70
C ILE A 143 -16.45 -21.08 9.68
N GLY A 144 -16.11 -22.23 9.12
CA GLY A 144 -16.89 -22.87 8.10
C GLY A 144 -16.68 -24.38 8.06
N MET A 145 -17.52 -25.12 8.79
CA MET A 145 -17.59 -26.58 8.72
C MET A 145 -18.05 -27.04 7.32
N SER A 146 -17.22 -27.78 6.57
CA SER A 146 -17.64 -28.34 5.28
C SER A 146 -18.96 -29.13 5.37
N LYS A 147 -19.72 -29.21 4.26
CA LYS A 147 -21.02 -29.93 4.19
C LYS A 147 -20.99 -31.34 4.80
N GLY A 148 -19.87 -32.05 4.68
CA GLY A 148 -19.67 -33.36 5.31
C GLY A 148 -19.46 -33.33 6.83
N ALA A 149 -18.94 -32.24 7.39
CA ALA A 149 -18.85 -32.03 8.83
C ALA A 149 -20.21 -31.66 9.46
N MET A 150 -21.09 -31.00 8.69
CA MET A 150 -22.47 -30.69 9.07
C MET A 150 -23.35 -31.94 9.17
N ASP A 151 -23.28 -32.84 8.18
CA ASP A 151 -23.99 -34.12 8.23
C ASP A 151 -23.48 -35.00 9.37
N ALA A 152 -22.18 -34.92 9.68
CA ALA A 152 -21.57 -35.60 10.82
C ALA A 152 -21.99 -34.99 12.16
N LEU A 153 -22.25 -33.68 12.25
CA LEU A 153 -22.71 -33.00 13.46
C LEU A 153 -24.19 -33.32 13.73
N ALA A 154 -25.03 -33.28 12.70
CA ALA A 154 -26.44 -33.69 12.77
C ALA A 154 -26.60 -35.16 13.20
N SER A 155 -25.65 -36.02 12.82
CA SER A 155 -25.65 -37.45 13.18
C SER A 155 -25.07 -37.73 14.58
N LYS A 156 -24.14 -36.90 15.08
CA LYS A 156 -23.42 -37.14 16.34
C LYS A 156 -24.01 -36.40 17.53
N ASP A 157 -24.59 -35.22 17.33
CA ASP A 157 -25.21 -34.43 18.40
C ASP A 157 -26.41 -33.59 17.87
N PRO A 158 -27.62 -34.18 17.86
CA PRO A 158 -28.82 -33.52 17.34
C PRO A 158 -29.27 -32.31 18.17
N GLU A 159 -28.99 -32.30 19.48
CA GLU A 159 -29.37 -31.19 20.36
C GLU A 159 -28.47 -29.98 20.13
N PHE A 160 -27.16 -30.20 19.92
CA PHE A 160 -26.23 -29.13 19.58
C PHE A 160 -26.48 -28.57 18.17
N TYR A 161 -26.79 -29.41 17.18
CA TYR A 161 -27.18 -28.95 15.84
C TYR A 161 -28.47 -28.12 15.89
N LYS A 162 -29.44 -28.52 16.71
CA LYS A 162 -30.69 -27.76 16.93
C LYS A 162 -30.42 -26.43 17.65
N TYR A 163 -29.51 -26.42 18.62
CA TYR A 163 -29.07 -25.22 19.32
C TYR A 163 -28.32 -24.23 18.40
N LEU A 164 -27.44 -24.72 17.53
CA LEU A 164 -26.78 -23.93 16.47
C LEU A 164 -27.80 -23.34 15.49
N LYS A 165 -28.78 -24.14 15.07
CA LYS A 165 -29.85 -23.70 14.17
C LYS A 165 -30.76 -22.63 14.79
N GLU A 166 -31.00 -22.69 16.10
CA GLU A 166 -31.81 -21.71 16.84
C GLU A 166 -31.03 -20.46 17.24
N SER A 167 -29.71 -20.56 17.46
CA SER A 167 -28.88 -19.47 18.01
C SER A 167 -28.08 -18.71 16.95
N ASP A 168 -27.58 -19.38 15.91
CA ASP A 168 -26.79 -18.77 14.83
C ASP A 168 -26.96 -19.53 13.50
N PRO A 169 -28.06 -19.29 12.78
CA PRO A 169 -28.35 -19.96 11.51
C PRO A 169 -27.37 -19.57 10.38
N GLU A 170 -26.66 -18.44 10.49
CA GLU A 170 -25.72 -17.96 9.48
C GLU A 170 -24.42 -18.80 9.45
N ALA A 171 -24.07 -19.44 10.57
CA ALA A 171 -22.95 -20.37 10.67
C ALA A 171 -23.17 -21.71 9.93
N LEU A 172 -24.41 -21.98 9.50
CA LEU A 172 -24.81 -23.23 8.83
C LEU A 172 -24.96 -23.09 7.30
N ASP A 173 -24.92 -21.86 6.76
CA ASP A 173 -25.09 -21.62 5.32
C ASP A 173 -23.73 -21.56 4.60
N PHE A 174 -23.38 -22.71 4.02
CA PHE A 174 -22.08 -22.98 3.39
C PHE A 174 -21.99 -22.58 1.92
N ASP A 175 -23.09 -22.12 1.34
CA ASP A 175 -23.17 -21.87 -0.09
C ASP A 175 -23.63 -20.43 -0.35
N ASP A 176 -22.65 -19.54 -0.52
CA ASP A 176 -22.88 -18.16 -0.96
C ASP A 176 -23.61 -18.11 -2.33
N ASN A 177 -23.68 -19.23 -3.08
CA ASN A 177 -24.41 -19.35 -4.35
C ASN A 177 -25.81 -20.00 -4.23
N ALA A 178 -26.13 -20.74 -3.16
CA ALA A 178 -27.45 -21.36 -3.01
C ALA A 178 -28.55 -20.30 -2.78
N ASP A 179 -28.24 -19.28 -1.97
CA ASP A 179 -29.09 -18.10 -1.73
C ASP A 179 -29.39 -17.29 -3.01
N LEU A 180 -28.57 -17.46 -4.06
CA LEU A 180 -28.65 -16.73 -5.33
C LEU A 180 -29.42 -17.48 -6.42
N ALA A 181 -29.69 -18.78 -6.24
CA ALA A 181 -30.58 -19.57 -7.11
C ALA A 181 -32.05 -19.33 -6.77
N GLU A 182 -32.38 -19.11 -5.49
CA GLU A 182 -33.75 -18.79 -5.05
C GLU A 182 -34.29 -17.48 -5.68
N VAL A 183 -33.41 -16.56 -6.09
CA VAL A 183 -33.80 -15.30 -6.73
C VAL A 183 -34.36 -15.52 -8.14
N ASP A 184 -33.93 -16.58 -8.82
CA ASP A 184 -34.43 -16.97 -10.15
C ASP A 184 -35.79 -17.68 -10.03
N ASP A 185 -35.94 -18.56 -9.04
CA ASP A 185 -37.20 -19.29 -8.74
C ASP A 185 -38.34 -18.36 -8.28
N LEU A 186 -38.02 -17.23 -7.64
CA LEU A 186 -39.01 -16.21 -7.24
C LEU A 186 -39.63 -15.46 -8.43
N SER A 187 -39.10 -15.62 -9.64
CA SER A 187 -39.71 -15.07 -10.86
C SER A 187 -40.79 -15.98 -11.46
N GLY A 188 -40.88 -17.25 -11.06
CA GLY A 188 -41.75 -18.25 -11.70
C GLY A 188 -43.17 -18.35 -11.15
N SER A 189 -43.54 -17.58 -10.11
CA SER A 189 -44.78 -17.80 -9.35
C SER A 189 -45.80 -16.66 -9.34
N GLU A 190 -45.64 -15.60 -10.15
CA GLU A 190 -46.58 -14.46 -10.19
C GLU A 190 -47.16 -14.15 -11.58
N ASP A 191 -47.30 -15.16 -12.45
CA ASP A 191 -48.18 -15.10 -13.63
C ASP A 191 -49.34 -16.12 -13.50
N GLU A 192 -50.21 -15.92 -12.51
CA GLU A 192 -51.60 -16.36 -12.60
C GLU A 192 -52.53 -15.15 -12.48
N GLN A 193 -52.97 -14.63 -13.62
CA GLN A 193 -54.23 -13.89 -13.67
C GLN A 193 -55.40 -14.79 -13.27
N PRO A 194 -56.41 -14.28 -12.54
CA PRO A 194 -57.40 -15.11 -11.87
C PRO A 194 -58.40 -15.71 -12.87
N LYS A 195 -58.46 -17.05 -12.92
CA LYS A 195 -59.49 -17.80 -13.66
C LYS A 195 -60.90 -17.43 -13.13
N LYS A 196 -61.65 -16.67 -13.94
CA LYS A 196 -63.10 -16.46 -13.73
C LYS A 196 -63.84 -17.80 -13.82
N LYS A 197 -64.43 -18.21 -12.71
CA LYS A 197 -65.43 -19.29 -12.63
C LYS A 197 -66.64 -18.95 -13.52
N LYS A 198 -66.93 -19.78 -14.54
CA LYS A 198 -68.27 -19.89 -15.14
C LYS A 198 -68.68 -21.36 -15.28
N LYS A 199 -69.97 -21.58 -14.96
CA LYS A 199 -70.68 -22.84 -14.75
C LYS A 199 -70.83 -23.70 -16.01
N LYS A 200 -70.93 -25.02 -15.78
CA LYS A 200 -71.35 -26.08 -16.73
C LYS A 200 -72.73 -25.83 -17.36
N SER A 201 -72.85 -26.05 -18.68
CA SER A 201 -74.03 -26.64 -19.33
C SER A 201 -73.69 -27.31 -20.68
N LYS A 202 -74.37 -28.44 -20.92
CA LYS A 202 -74.25 -29.55 -21.90
C LYS A 202 -74.30 -29.25 -23.43
N LYS A 203 -73.65 -30.18 -24.18
CA LYS A 203 -73.94 -30.86 -25.49
C LYS A 203 -73.82 -30.13 -26.86
N ALA A 204 -72.71 -30.41 -27.58
CA ALA A 204 -72.51 -31.04 -28.94
C ALA A 204 -73.37 -30.66 -30.18
N PRO A 205 -72.92 -30.88 -31.46
CA PRO A 205 -71.55 -31.01 -32.05
C PRO A 205 -71.32 -30.41 -33.50
N VAL A 206 -70.06 -30.54 -34.02
CA VAL A 206 -69.53 -30.46 -35.43
C VAL A 206 -69.62 -29.07 -36.12
N GLU A 207 -68.62 -28.47 -36.80
CA GLU A 207 -67.77 -28.94 -37.90
C GLU A 207 -66.52 -28.04 -38.12
N GLU A 208 -65.59 -28.53 -38.94
CA GLU A 208 -64.16 -28.24 -39.20
C GLU A 208 -63.84 -26.76 -39.58
N VAL A 209 -62.62 -26.21 -39.53
CA VAL A 209 -61.37 -26.59 -40.22
C VAL A 209 -60.19 -25.74 -39.65
N GLN A 210 -58.98 -26.30 -39.75
CA GLN A 210 -57.64 -25.68 -39.78
C GLN A 210 -56.81 -25.68 -38.49
N ASP A 211 -56.04 -26.77 -38.36
CA ASP A 211 -54.67 -26.78 -37.82
C ASP A 211 -53.84 -25.65 -38.46
N GLU A 212 -53.29 -24.77 -37.62
CA GLU A 212 -51.96 -24.21 -37.83
C GLU A 212 -51.15 -24.54 -36.57
N GLU A 213 -50.16 -25.38 -36.75
CA GLU A 213 -49.08 -25.64 -35.81
C GLU A 213 -48.40 -24.31 -35.48
N VAL A 214 -48.64 -23.78 -34.28
CA VAL A 214 -47.75 -22.75 -33.73
C VAL A 214 -46.53 -23.50 -33.21
N SER A 215 -45.46 -23.34 -33.97
CA SER A 215 -44.11 -23.81 -33.71
C SER A 215 -43.66 -23.48 -32.28
N GLU A 216 -42.89 -24.41 -31.73
CA GLU A 216 -42.17 -24.32 -30.45
C GLU A 216 -41.03 -23.26 -30.47
N GLU A 217 -41.08 -22.27 -31.36
CA GLU A 217 -40.02 -21.28 -31.59
C GLU A 217 -40.18 -19.98 -30.78
N GLU A 218 -41.34 -19.69 -30.17
CA GLU A 218 -41.53 -18.46 -29.37
C GLU A 218 -40.96 -18.55 -27.94
N ALA A 219 -40.38 -19.68 -27.53
CA ALA A 219 -39.78 -19.84 -26.20
C ALA A 219 -38.30 -19.41 -26.13
N GLU A 220 -37.60 -19.27 -27.26
CA GLU A 220 -36.18 -18.88 -27.29
C GLU A 220 -35.98 -17.35 -27.32
N ASP A 221 -36.94 -16.58 -27.87
CA ASP A 221 -36.86 -15.10 -27.96
C ASP A 221 -37.21 -14.37 -26.65
N ALA A 222 -37.77 -15.05 -25.64
CA ALA A 222 -38.13 -14.42 -24.36
C ALA A 222 -36.91 -14.05 -23.48
N SER A 223 -35.70 -14.50 -23.87
CA SER A 223 -34.46 -14.32 -23.13
C SER A 223 -33.58 -13.18 -23.68
N GLU A 224 -33.81 -12.70 -24.91
CA GLU A 224 -32.96 -11.66 -25.50
C GLU A 224 -33.34 -10.24 -25.01
N LEU A 225 -32.35 -9.53 -24.48
CA LEU A 225 -32.54 -8.21 -23.89
C LEU A 225 -32.65 -7.12 -24.97
N THR A 226 -33.83 -6.51 -25.10
CA THR A 226 -34.07 -5.40 -26.04
C THR A 226 -33.96 -4.02 -25.37
N LYS A 227 -33.60 -3.00 -26.17
CA LYS A 227 -33.49 -1.60 -25.71
C LYS A 227 -34.81 -1.06 -25.13
N GLU A 228 -35.94 -1.46 -25.71
CA GLU A 228 -37.27 -1.04 -25.28
C GLU A 228 -37.63 -1.57 -23.89
N MET A 229 -37.22 -2.80 -23.57
CA MET A 229 -37.41 -3.38 -22.24
C MET A 229 -36.65 -2.62 -21.18
N VAL A 230 -35.37 -2.30 -21.43
CA VAL A 230 -34.54 -1.50 -20.52
C VAL A 230 -35.16 -0.12 -20.31
N ALA A 231 -35.55 0.58 -21.39
CA ALA A 231 -36.18 1.90 -21.30
C ALA A 231 -37.50 1.88 -20.50
N LYS A 232 -38.32 0.83 -20.65
CA LYS A 232 -39.55 0.64 -19.87
C LYS A 232 -39.26 0.43 -18.39
N TRP A 233 -38.28 -0.40 -18.05
CA TRP A 233 -37.86 -0.60 -16.66
C TRP A 233 -37.27 0.67 -16.06
N THR A 234 -36.47 1.42 -16.82
CA THR A 234 -35.91 2.71 -16.40
C THR A 234 -37.00 3.72 -16.04
N LYS A 235 -38.03 3.87 -16.89
CA LYS A 235 -39.18 4.75 -16.58
C LYS A 235 -39.92 4.28 -15.33
N ALA A 236 -40.17 2.97 -15.20
CA ALA A 236 -40.86 2.42 -14.03
C ALA A 236 -40.07 2.58 -12.71
N MET A 237 -38.74 2.52 -12.76
CA MET A 237 -37.88 2.77 -11.59
C MET A 237 -37.76 4.26 -11.25
N LYS A 238 -37.72 5.12 -12.27
CA LYS A 238 -37.60 6.57 -12.08
C LYS A 238 -38.88 7.22 -11.58
N ASP A 239 -40.02 6.88 -12.21
CA ASP A 239 -41.29 7.59 -11.96
C ASP A 239 -42.11 6.94 -10.85
N GLN A 240 -42.03 5.62 -10.70
CA GLN A 240 -42.87 4.84 -9.77
C GLN A 240 -42.06 4.12 -8.69
N HIS A 241 -40.73 4.21 -8.72
CA HIS A 241 -39.83 3.44 -7.85
C HIS A 241 -40.22 1.95 -7.77
N SER A 242 -40.53 1.32 -8.90
CA SER A 242 -41.08 -0.05 -8.92
C SER A 242 -40.06 -1.12 -8.50
N LEU A 243 -40.39 -1.90 -7.46
CA LEU A 243 -39.59 -3.05 -7.01
C LEU A 243 -39.57 -4.21 -8.02
N ARG A 244 -40.65 -4.37 -8.80
CA ARG A 244 -40.73 -5.42 -9.85
C ARG A 244 -39.75 -5.10 -10.99
N ALA A 245 -39.69 -3.84 -11.41
CA ALA A 245 -38.72 -3.38 -12.41
C ALA A 245 -37.28 -3.52 -11.89
N MET A 246 -37.03 -3.14 -10.63
CA MET A 246 -35.72 -3.31 -9.99
C MET A 246 -35.26 -4.77 -9.97
N ARG A 247 -36.15 -5.73 -9.66
CA ARG A 247 -35.82 -7.17 -9.70
C ARG A 247 -35.37 -7.64 -11.08
N GLN A 248 -36.10 -7.28 -12.14
CA GLN A 248 -35.74 -7.67 -13.50
C GLN A 248 -34.41 -7.03 -13.94
N VAL A 249 -34.19 -5.76 -13.56
CA VAL A 249 -32.92 -5.07 -13.85
C VAL A 249 -31.74 -5.71 -13.12
N VAL A 250 -31.90 -6.15 -11.88
CA VAL A 250 -30.83 -6.85 -11.14
C VAL A 250 -30.50 -8.20 -11.78
N LEU A 251 -31.51 -8.98 -12.20
CA LEU A 251 -31.29 -10.25 -12.90
C LEU A 251 -30.59 -10.04 -14.25
N ALA A 252 -31.05 -9.08 -15.03
CA ALA A 252 -30.41 -8.67 -16.29
C ALA A 252 -28.97 -8.17 -16.06
N PHE A 253 -28.74 -7.38 -15.01
CA PHE A 253 -27.41 -6.87 -14.65
C PHE A 253 -26.46 -7.99 -14.19
N ARG A 254 -26.97 -9.03 -13.52
CA ARG A 254 -26.18 -10.22 -13.17
C ARG A 254 -25.72 -10.93 -14.43
N ALA A 255 -26.61 -11.17 -15.39
CA ALA A 255 -26.23 -11.73 -16.68
C ALA A 255 -25.17 -10.84 -17.36
N ALA A 256 -25.39 -9.51 -17.37
CA ALA A 256 -24.46 -8.52 -17.92
C ALA A 256 -23.05 -8.59 -17.30
N ALA A 257 -22.95 -8.69 -15.98
CA ALA A 257 -21.66 -8.74 -15.29
C ALA A 257 -20.82 -9.96 -15.72
N HIS A 258 -21.47 -11.09 -16.04
CA HIS A 258 -20.83 -12.35 -16.40
C HIS A 258 -20.81 -12.65 -17.91
N VAL A 259 -21.15 -11.69 -18.79
CA VAL A 259 -21.19 -11.91 -20.26
C VAL A 259 -19.87 -12.43 -20.83
N ASN A 260 -18.74 -12.11 -20.18
CA ASN A 260 -17.40 -12.47 -20.66
C ASN A 260 -16.85 -13.77 -20.05
N GLU A 261 -17.62 -14.48 -19.21
CA GLU A 261 -17.18 -15.69 -18.51
C GLU A 261 -17.94 -16.91 -19.03
N ASP A 262 -17.20 -17.90 -19.54
CA ASP A 262 -17.73 -19.17 -20.03
C ASP A 262 -17.93 -20.16 -18.86
N ASP A 263 -18.74 -19.73 -17.90
CA ASP A 263 -18.84 -20.32 -16.57
C ASP A 263 -19.80 -21.53 -16.49
N GLY A 264 -20.37 -21.96 -17.63
CA GLY A 264 -21.34 -23.06 -17.71
C GLY A 264 -22.64 -22.83 -16.93
N LYS A 265 -22.93 -21.58 -16.54
CA LYS A 265 -24.14 -21.16 -15.84
C LYS A 265 -25.13 -20.57 -16.83
N GLU A 266 -26.36 -21.11 -16.84
CA GLU A 266 -27.46 -20.52 -17.59
C GLU A 266 -27.97 -19.28 -16.85
N TYR A 267 -27.94 -18.14 -17.53
CA TYR A 267 -28.55 -16.91 -17.06
C TYR A 267 -29.89 -16.69 -17.78
N LYS A 268 -30.86 -16.15 -17.06
CA LYS A 268 -32.22 -15.87 -17.59
C LYS A 268 -32.25 -14.91 -18.80
N TYR A 269 -31.22 -14.10 -19.00
CA TYR A 269 -31.17 -13.12 -20.07
C TYR A 269 -29.86 -13.20 -20.86
N THR A 270 -29.97 -13.07 -22.18
CA THR A 270 -28.83 -12.99 -23.11
C THR A 270 -28.69 -11.57 -23.66
N ILE A 271 -27.47 -11.04 -23.68
CA ILE A 271 -27.18 -9.67 -24.13
C ILE A 271 -26.30 -9.73 -25.38
N SER A 272 -26.91 -9.55 -26.54
CA SER A 272 -26.21 -9.60 -27.83
C SER A 272 -25.69 -8.23 -28.30
N ASN A 273 -26.23 -7.12 -27.75
CA ASN A 273 -25.96 -5.76 -28.24
C ASN A 273 -25.20 -4.89 -27.22
N SER A 274 -24.04 -4.38 -27.62
CA SER A 274 -23.16 -3.49 -26.82
C SER A 274 -23.86 -2.21 -26.33
N GLN A 275 -24.79 -1.63 -27.11
CA GLN A 275 -25.52 -0.44 -26.69
C GLN A 275 -26.55 -0.75 -25.59
N VAL A 276 -27.20 -1.91 -25.68
CA VAL A 276 -28.14 -2.38 -24.64
C VAL A 276 -27.38 -2.71 -23.36
N TYR A 277 -26.19 -3.31 -23.47
CA TYR A 277 -25.29 -3.55 -22.34
C TYR A 277 -24.97 -2.26 -21.58
N HIS A 278 -24.52 -1.20 -22.29
CA HIS A 278 -24.18 0.06 -21.66
C HIS A 278 -25.39 0.74 -21.01
N GLU A 279 -26.54 0.76 -21.69
CA GLU A 279 -27.77 1.37 -21.17
C GLU A 279 -28.29 0.63 -19.92
N LEU A 280 -28.22 -0.70 -19.92
CA LEU A 280 -28.56 -1.54 -18.77
C LEU A 280 -27.61 -1.30 -17.60
N LEU A 281 -26.30 -1.24 -17.85
CA LEU A 281 -25.27 -0.99 -16.83
C LEU A 281 -25.48 0.37 -16.17
N VAL A 282 -25.66 1.45 -16.95
CA VAL A 282 -25.94 2.78 -16.41
C VAL A 282 -27.25 2.81 -15.63
N THR A 283 -28.28 2.12 -16.14
CA THR A 283 -29.59 2.03 -15.50
C THR A 283 -29.51 1.33 -14.15
N ALA A 284 -28.83 0.18 -14.09
CA ALA A 284 -28.65 -0.61 -12.87
C ALA A 284 -27.87 0.18 -11.82
N LEU A 285 -26.68 0.69 -12.17
CA LEU A 285 -25.80 1.39 -11.24
C LEU A 285 -26.41 2.68 -10.68
N LYS A 286 -27.26 3.37 -11.45
CA LYS A 286 -27.87 4.64 -11.03
C LYS A 286 -29.18 4.47 -10.28
N TYR A 287 -30.13 3.71 -10.84
CA TYR A 287 -31.50 3.71 -10.34
C TYR A 287 -31.76 2.62 -9.29
N VAL A 288 -30.98 1.53 -9.25
CA VAL A 288 -31.14 0.51 -8.19
C VAL A 288 -30.90 1.12 -6.80
N PRO A 289 -29.82 1.90 -6.56
CA PRO A 289 -29.66 2.58 -5.27
C PRO A 289 -30.78 3.59 -4.94
N GLU A 290 -31.30 4.33 -5.94
CA GLU A 290 -32.40 5.29 -5.73
C GLU A 290 -33.70 4.60 -5.29
N VAL A 291 -34.05 3.50 -5.96
CA VAL A 291 -35.25 2.70 -5.63
C VAL A 291 -35.10 2.07 -4.24
N LEU A 292 -33.91 1.55 -3.90
CA LEU A 292 -33.62 1.02 -2.57
C LEU A 292 -33.80 2.08 -1.49
N ASN A 293 -33.32 3.30 -1.72
CA ASN A 293 -33.46 4.40 -0.76
C ASN A 293 -34.91 4.86 -0.57
N HIS A 294 -35.74 4.83 -1.61
CA HIS A 294 -37.16 5.14 -1.48
C HIS A 294 -37.92 4.10 -0.62
N HIS A 295 -37.65 2.80 -0.83
CA HIS A 295 -38.37 1.73 -0.13
C HIS A 295 -37.81 1.39 1.25
N ILE A 296 -36.50 1.57 1.44
CA ILE A 296 -35.78 1.34 2.68
C ILE A 296 -34.93 2.58 2.95
N PRO A 297 -35.53 3.68 3.45
CA PRO A 297 -34.81 4.92 3.66
C PRO A 297 -33.72 4.75 4.70
N VAL A 298 -32.53 5.24 4.35
CA VAL A 298 -31.40 5.30 5.24
C VAL A 298 -31.68 6.36 6.31
N LYS A 299 -31.71 5.96 7.59
CA LYS A 299 -31.89 6.89 8.70
C LYS A 299 -30.54 7.28 9.26
N GLU A 300 -30.24 8.57 9.29
CA GLU A 300 -29.08 9.11 10.00
C GLU A 300 -29.54 9.58 11.38
N THR A 301 -28.93 9.05 12.44
CA THR A 301 -29.15 9.56 13.79
C THR A 301 -28.41 10.88 13.99
N ALA A 302 -28.84 11.70 14.97
CA ALA A 302 -28.19 12.97 15.30
C ALA A 302 -26.68 12.85 15.66
N ALA A 303 -26.21 11.63 15.98
CA ALA A 303 -24.81 11.30 16.22
C ALA A 303 -24.03 10.87 14.95
N GLY A 304 -24.60 11.03 13.75
CA GLY A 304 -23.99 10.63 12.48
C GLY A 304 -23.99 9.13 12.20
N LYS A 305 -24.55 8.29 13.11
CA LYS A 305 -24.67 6.85 12.86
C LYS A 305 -25.78 6.59 11.85
N VAL A 306 -25.39 6.05 10.72
CA VAL A 306 -26.27 5.62 9.64
C VAL A 306 -26.82 4.24 9.99
N ARG A 307 -28.15 4.11 10.06
CA ARG A 307 -28.80 2.83 10.35
C ARG A 307 -29.90 2.54 9.34
N VAL A 308 -29.85 1.34 8.78
CA VAL A 308 -30.92 0.77 7.97
C VAL A 308 -31.79 -0.12 8.86
N SER A 309 -33.10 -0.10 8.66
CA SER A 309 -34.04 -0.94 9.42
C SER A 309 -34.00 -2.39 8.91
N THR A 310 -32.97 -3.14 9.31
CA THR A 310 -32.73 -4.54 8.95
C THR A 310 -33.84 -5.49 9.42
N ASP A 311 -34.59 -5.12 10.46
CA ASP A 311 -35.66 -5.95 11.03
C ASP A 311 -36.98 -5.92 10.24
N SER A 312 -37.06 -5.07 9.20
CA SER A 312 -38.28 -4.93 8.41
C SER A 312 -38.52 -6.17 7.53
N LYS A 313 -39.78 -6.60 7.41
CA LYS A 313 -40.16 -7.68 6.46
C LYS A 313 -39.70 -7.38 5.03
N LYS A 314 -39.73 -6.09 4.63
CA LYS A 314 -39.26 -5.61 3.32
C LYS A 314 -37.75 -5.83 3.12
N PHE A 315 -36.93 -5.58 4.14
CA PHE A 315 -35.49 -5.85 4.06
C PHE A 315 -35.23 -7.34 3.88
N LYS A 316 -35.88 -8.20 4.69
CA LYS A 316 -35.75 -9.67 4.57
C LYS A 316 -36.10 -10.19 3.17
N THR A 317 -37.16 -9.67 2.55
CA THR A 317 -37.54 -10.04 1.17
C THR A 317 -36.62 -9.50 0.07
N LEU A 318 -35.80 -8.49 0.38
CA LEU A 318 -34.87 -7.86 -0.56
C LEU A 318 -33.42 -8.26 -0.30
N THR A 319 -33.12 -8.97 0.79
CA THR A 319 -31.79 -9.47 1.16
C THR A 319 -31.14 -10.25 0.02
N ALA A 320 -31.80 -11.28 -0.51
CA ALA A 320 -31.23 -12.13 -1.56
C ALA A 320 -30.95 -11.32 -2.85
N LEU A 321 -31.87 -10.42 -3.20
CA LEU A 321 -31.71 -9.52 -4.34
C LEU A 321 -30.54 -8.54 -4.14
N LEU A 322 -30.39 -7.98 -2.94
CA LEU A 322 -29.30 -7.08 -2.59
C LEU A 322 -27.94 -7.80 -2.60
N LYS A 323 -27.87 -9.02 -2.05
CA LYS A 323 -26.67 -9.88 -2.12
C LYS A 323 -26.29 -10.16 -3.58
N SER A 324 -27.26 -10.55 -4.42
CA SER A 324 -27.06 -10.81 -5.84
C SER A 324 -26.53 -9.58 -6.57
N TYR A 325 -27.21 -8.44 -6.45
CA TYR A 325 -26.80 -7.18 -7.07
C TYR A 325 -25.39 -6.77 -6.65
N THR A 326 -25.11 -6.85 -5.35
CA THR A 326 -23.81 -6.45 -4.80
C THR A 326 -22.68 -7.39 -5.25
N SER A 327 -22.97 -8.69 -5.37
CA SER A 327 -22.03 -9.68 -5.93
C SER A 327 -21.70 -9.35 -7.40
N SER A 328 -22.71 -9.03 -8.21
CA SER A 328 -22.52 -8.61 -9.60
C SER A 328 -21.74 -7.29 -9.71
N VAL A 329 -21.99 -6.32 -8.82
CA VAL A 329 -21.19 -5.08 -8.76
C VAL A 329 -19.74 -5.38 -8.39
N HIS A 330 -19.51 -6.27 -7.42
CA HIS A 330 -18.16 -6.67 -7.03
C HIS A 330 -17.41 -7.36 -8.17
N HIS A 331 -18.06 -8.29 -8.86
CA HIS A 331 -17.51 -8.96 -10.03
C HIS A 331 -17.18 -7.97 -11.16
N LEU A 332 -18.08 -7.04 -11.43
CA LEU A 332 -17.86 -5.97 -12.41
C LEU A 332 -16.64 -5.11 -12.04
N LEU A 333 -16.44 -4.77 -10.76
CA LEU A 333 -15.25 -4.04 -10.30
C LEU A 333 -13.94 -4.80 -10.54
N THR A 334 -13.97 -6.14 -10.56
CA THR A 334 -12.79 -6.97 -10.86
C THR A 334 -12.55 -7.19 -12.35
N ALA A 335 -13.61 -7.14 -13.16
CA ALA A 335 -13.54 -7.42 -14.60
C ALA A 335 -13.33 -6.16 -15.47
N LEU A 336 -13.70 -4.96 -14.98
CA LEU A 336 -13.61 -3.72 -15.75
C LEU A 336 -12.19 -3.19 -15.89
N SER A 337 -11.82 -2.83 -17.12
CA SER A 337 -10.58 -2.12 -17.47
C SER A 337 -10.81 -0.66 -17.89
N ASP A 338 -12.03 -0.27 -18.25
CA ASP A 338 -12.39 1.09 -18.67
C ASP A 338 -12.55 2.05 -17.48
N ALA A 339 -11.75 3.13 -17.44
CA ALA A 339 -11.72 4.06 -16.31
C ALA A 339 -13.04 4.81 -16.06
N PRO A 340 -13.73 5.38 -17.07
CA PRO A 340 -15.05 5.99 -16.88
C PRO A 340 -16.10 5.04 -16.28
N THR A 341 -16.17 3.81 -16.79
CA THR A 341 -17.12 2.80 -16.31
C THR A 341 -16.74 2.33 -14.91
N LEU A 342 -15.46 2.10 -14.64
CA LEU A 342 -14.96 1.74 -13.31
C LEU A 342 -15.29 2.82 -12.27
N LYS A 343 -15.12 4.10 -12.62
CA LYS A 343 -15.50 5.23 -11.78
C LYS A 343 -17.01 5.26 -11.51
N LEU A 344 -17.84 5.02 -12.52
CA LEU A 344 -19.30 4.96 -12.35
C LEU A 344 -19.70 3.82 -11.40
N THR A 345 -19.12 2.63 -11.59
CA THR A 345 -19.36 1.47 -10.73
C THR A 345 -18.94 1.75 -9.29
N LEU A 346 -17.75 2.33 -9.06
CA LEU A 346 -17.31 2.73 -7.71
C LEU A 346 -18.25 3.75 -7.06
N ALA A 347 -18.69 4.76 -7.82
CA ALA A 347 -19.62 5.77 -7.30
C ALA A 347 -20.97 5.16 -6.87
N SER A 348 -21.43 4.12 -7.58
CA SER A 348 -22.67 3.40 -7.24
C SER A 348 -22.57 2.62 -5.93
N VAL A 349 -21.37 2.25 -5.48
CA VAL A 349 -21.17 1.51 -4.22
C VAL A 349 -21.46 2.39 -3.00
N ILE A 350 -21.16 3.68 -3.06
CA ILE A 350 -21.33 4.63 -1.95
C ILE A 350 -22.75 4.60 -1.34
N PRO A 351 -23.83 4.76 -2.11
CA PRO A 351 -25.20 4.70 -1.58
C PRO A 351 -25.60 3.29 -1.11
N LEU A 352 -24.90 2.24 -1.52
CA LEU A 352 -25.17 0.85 -1.11
C LEU A 352 -24.57 0.51 0.26
N LEU A 353 -23.47 1.16 0.65
CA LEU A 353 -22.73 0.84 1.89
C LEU A 353 -23.60 0.73 3.16
N PRO A 354 -24.59 1.62 3.42
CA PRO A 354 -25.46 1.50 4.59
C PRO A 354 -26.23 0.18 4.67
N TYR A 355 -26.61 -0.39 3.52
CA TYR A 355 -27.33 -1.66 3.43
C TYR A 355 -26.40 -2.86 3.59
N LEU A 356 -25.09 -2.68 3.35
CA LEU A 356 -24.08 -3.73 3.41
C LEU A 356 -23.48 -3.92 4.80
N LEU A 357 -23.79 -3.04 5.76
CA LEU A 357 -23.25 -3.12 7.12
C LEU A 357 -23.60 -4.44 7.85
N SER A 358 -24.74 -5.06 7.51
CA SER A 358 -25.11 -6.38 8.03
C SER A 358 -24.33 -7.53 7.37
N PHE A 359 -23.83 -7.35 6.15
CA PHE A 359 -23.16 -8.40 5.37
C PHE A 359 -21.63 -8.26 5.43
N LYS A 360 -21.05 -8.54 6.61
CA LYS A 360 -19.62 -8.29 6.88
C LYS A 360 -18.67 -9.00 5.91
N LYS A 361 -18.97 -10.25 5.50
CA LYS A 361 -18.14 -11.02 4.55
C LYS A 361 -18.09 -10.36 3.18
N LEU A 362 -19.27 -10.04 2.63
CA LEU A 362 -19.41 -9.37 1.34
C LEU A 362 -18.76 -7.99 1.35
N LEU A 363 -18.96 -7.24 2.43
CA LEU A 363 -18.37 -5.92 2.62
C LEU A 363 -16.82 -5.98 2.68
N LYS A 364 -16.23 -6.95 3.38
CA LYS A 364 -14.78 -7.16 3.40
C LYS A 364 -14.22 -7.41 1.99
N ASN A 365 -14.90 -8.21 1.17
CA ASN A 365 -14.49 -8.48 -0.21
C ASN A 365 -14.50 -7.20 -1.07
N ILE A 366 -15.58 -6.42 -0.99
CA ILE A 366 -15.69 -5.15 -1.71
C ILE A 366 -14.59 -4.18 -1.27
N VAL A 367 -14.35 -4.05 0.04
CA VAL A 367 -13.29 -3.16 0.55
C VAL A 367 -11.93 -3.56 0.00
N LYS A 368 -11.61 -4.86 -0.03
CA LYS A 368 -10.36 -5.36 -0.60
C LYS A 368 -10.23 -5.00 -2.08
N THR A 369 -11.27 -5.21 -2.87
CA THR A 369 -11.27 -4.87 -4.30
C THR A 369 -11.17 -3.36 -4.55
N VAL A 370 -11.92 -2.55 -3.80
CA VAL A 370 -11.85 -1.09 -3.89
C VAL A 370 -10.47 -0.56 -3.49
N VAL A 371 -9.86 -1.11 -2.45
CA VAL A 371 -8.49 -0.75 -2.03
C VAL A 371 -7.47 -1.19 -3.07
N ASN A 372 -7.64 -2.35 -3.71
CA ASN A 372 -6.76 -2.78 -4.80
C ASN A 372 -6.79 -1.77 -5.95
N ILE A 373 -7.98 -1.34 -6.39
CA ILE A 373 -8.16 -0.30 -7.43
C ILE A 373 -7.53 1.03 -6.99
N TRP A 374 -7.79 1.46 -5.75
CA TRP A 374 -7.18 2.67 -5.19
C TRP A 374 -5.65 2.62 -5.17
N SER A 375 -5.08 1.43 -4.91
CA SER A 375 -3.64 1.22 -4.80
C SER A 375 -2.92 0.98 -6.12
N ASP A 376 -3.62 0.54 -7.16
CA ASP A 376 -3.02 0.13 -8.43
C ASP A 376 -2.39 1.30 -9.17
N SER A 377 -1.10 1.19 -9.50
CA SER A 377 -0.31 2.11 -10.32
C SER A 377 -0.96 2.51 -11.67
N SER A 378 -1.77 1.63 -12.28
CA SER A 378 -2.41 1.87 -13.58
C SER A 378 -3.64 2.80 -13.49
N SER A 379 -4.24 2.90 -12.30
CA SER A 379 -5.44 3.70 -12.08
C SER A 379 -5.16 5.20 -12.11
N ASP A 380 -5.99 5.93 -12.85
CA ASP A 380 -5.94 7.38 -12.93
C ASP A 380 -6.35 8.04 -11.60
N GLU A 381 -6.02 9.32 -11.44
CA GLU A 381 -6.27 10.05 -10.18
C GLU A 381 -7.77 10.12 -9.84
N ALA A 382 -8.63 10.29 -10.85
CA ALA A 382 -10.07 10.39 -10.66
C ALA A 382 -10.68 9.07 -10.14
N THR A 383 -10.25 7.92 -10.66
CA THR A 383 -10.69 6.60 -10.19
C THR A 383 -10.20 6.35 -8.77
N ARG A 384 -8.94 6.67 -8.46
CA ARG A 384 -8.40 6.55 -7.08
C ARG A 384 -9.18 7.40 -6.09
N ILE A 385 -9.49 8.66 -6.42
CA ILE A 385 -10.29 9.53 -5.55
C ILE A 385 -11.67 8.90 -5.31
N THR A 386 -12.32 8.39 -6.36
CA THR A 386 -13.65 7.78 -6.24
C THR A 386 -13.61 6.50 -5.39
N ALA A 387 -12.60 5.64 -5.58
CA ALA A 387 -12.37 4.47 -4.73
C ALA A 387 -12.12 4.86 -3.26
N PHE A 388 -11.33 5.91 -3.03
CA PHE A 388 -11.09 6.42 -1.69
C PHE A 388 -12.37 6.96 -1.03
N LEU A 389 -13.26 7.63 -1.77
CA LEU A 389 -14.53 8.11 -1.23
C LEU A 389 -15.42 6.97 -0.73
N VAL A 390 -15.41 5.81 -1.40
CA VAL A 390 -16.10 4.59 -0.93
C VAL A 390 -15.53 4.14 0.42
N VAL A 391 -14.20 4.02 0.52
CA VAL A 391 -13.49 3.63 1.75
C VAL A 391 -13.75 4.63 2.88
N ARG A 392 -13.67 5.93 2.59
CA ARG A 392 -13.92 7.00 3.57
C ARG A 392 -15.35 6.98 4.07
N ARG A 393 -16.34 6.83 3.19
CA ARG A 393 -17.74 6.71 3.61
C ARG A 393 -17.91 5.51 4.52
N LEU A 394 -17.28 4.38 4.21
CA LEU A 394 -17.36 3.19 5.04
C LEU A 394 -16.74 3.39 6.43
N ALA A 395 -15.56 4.03 6.50
CA ALA A 395 -14.89 4.33 7.76
C ALA A 395 -15.72 5.27 8.66
N VAL A 396 -16.50 6.19 8.07
CA VAL A 396 -17.41 7.09 8.80
C VAL A 396 -18.62 6.34 9.37
N ILE A 397 -19.27 5.48 8.58
CA ILE A 397 -20.52 4.82 9.00
C ILE A 397 -20.29 3.51 9.78
N GLY A 398 -19.11 2.90 9.66
CA GLY A 398 -18.78 1.62 10.26
C GLY A 398 -18.66 1.67 11.79
N ASP A 399 -18.91 0.52 12.43
CA ASP A 399 -18.58 0.30 13.83
C ASP A 399 -17.05 0.23 14.05
N PRO A 400 -16.55 0.35 15.30
CA PRO A 400 -15.11 0.35 15.55
C PRO A 400 -14.34 -0.85 14.99
N GLY A 401 -14.94 -2.07 15.02
CA GLY A 401 -14.29 -3.27 14.50
C GLY A 401 -14.20 -3.28 12.98
N LEU A 402 -15.27 -2.84 12.29
CA LEU A 402 -15.23 -2.64 10.85
C LEU A 402 -14.24 -1.53 10.46
N ARG A 403 -14.19 -0.43 11.21
CA ARG A 403 -13.24 0.66 10.96
C ARG A 403 -11.80 0.18 11.07
N GLU A 404 -11.48 -0.59 12.11
CA GLU A 404 -10.16 -1.21 12.27
C GLU A 404 -9.80 -2.10 11.06
N ALA A 405 -10.73 -2.95 10.60
CA ALA A 405 -10.52 -3.80 9.43
C ALA A 405 -10.26 -2.97 8.16
N VAL A 406 -11.03 -1.91 7.94
CA VAL A 406 -10.84 -0.99 6.80
C VAL A 406 -9.47 -0.32 6.85
N LEU A 407 -9.06 0.21 8.01
CA LEU A 407 -7.74 0.84 8.19
C LEU A 407 -6.61 -0.16 7.91
N LYS A 408 -6.74 -1.42 8.36
CA LYS A 408 -5.77 -2.48 8.07
C LYS A 408 -5.67 -2.76 6.57
N THR A 409 -6.79 -2.91 5.87
CA THR A 409 -6.80 -3.16 4.42
C THR A 409 -6.21 -1.98 3.65
N VAL A 410 -6.56 -0.73 4.01
CA VAL A 410 -6.02 0.47 3.37
C VAL A 410 -4.50 0.57 3.54
N TYR A 411 -3.98 0.32 4.75
CA TYR A 411 -2.55 0.33 5.00
C TYR A 411 -1.80 -0.74 4.19
N GLN A 412 -2.36 -1.95 4.10
CA GLN A 412 -1.82 -3.01 3.27
C GLN A 412 -1.84 -2.66 1.77
N GLY A 413 -2.93 -2.03 1.30
CA GLY A 413 -3.05 -1.52 -0.06
C GLY A 413 -1.98 -0.48 -0.38
N LEU A 414 -1.77 0.49 0.52
CA LEU A 414 -0.73 1.51 0.38
C LEU A 414 0.68 0.89 0.27
N ILE A 415 0.99 -0.09 1.12
CA ILE A 415 2.27 -0.79 1.11
C ILE A 415 2.47 -1.57 -0.19
N THR A 416 1.42 -2.24 -0.67
CA THR A 416 1.48 -3.02 -1.91
C THR A 416 1.64 -2.10 -3.12
N GLY A 417 0.82 -1.04 -3.19
CA GLY A 417 0.84 -0.03 -4.26
C GLY A 417 2.10 0.84 -4.29
N SER A 418 2.91 0.83 -3.23
CA SER A 418 4.17 1.60 -3.13
C SER A 418 5.44 0.76 -3.36
N ARG A 419 5.31 -0.51 -3.75
CA ARG A 419 6.46 -1.42 -4.00
C ARG A 419 7.42 -0.89 -5.07
N SER A 420 6.90 -0.26 -6.12
CA SER A 420 7.68 0.34 -7.21
C SER A 420 7.43 1.84 -7.30
N THR A 421 8.38 2.62 -6.80
CA THR A 421 8.34 4.08 -6.93
C THR A 421 9.17 4.51 -8.14
N THR A 422 8.50 5.19 -9.06
CA THR A 422 9.09 5.75 -10.26
C THR A 422 8.63 7.20 -10.39
N VAL A 423 9.21 7.90 -11.35
CA VAL A 423 8.84 9.29 -11.65
C VAL A 423 7.37 9.42 -12.09
N HIS A 424 6.76 8.34 -12.62
CA HIS A 424 5.34 8.33 -13.01
C HIS A 424 4.41 7.93 -11.87
N THR A 425 4.85 7.05 -10.95
CA THR A 425 4.00 6.54 -9.87
C THR A 425 4.03 7.40 -8.60
N ILE A 426 5.04 8.26 -8.42
CA ILE A 426 5.23 9.04 -7.20
C ILE A 426 4.03 9.95 -6.86
N GLN A 427 3.37 10.55 -7.85
CA GLN A 427 2.21 11.42 -7.61
C GLN A 427 1.00 10.63 -7.12
N GLY A 428 0.72 9.47 -7.74
CA GLY A 428 -0.30 8.54 -7.27
C GLY A 428 -0.02 8.06 -5.84
N ILE A 429 1.24 7.74 -5.52
CA ILE A 429 1.63 7.35 -4.14
C ILE A 429 1.42 8.49 -3.15
N ASN A 430 1.73 9.74 -3.52
CA ASN A 430 1.47 10.89 -2.65
C ASN A 430 -0.03 11.14 -2.44
N LEU A 431 -0.85 11.00 -3.48
CA LEU A 431 -2.31 11.05 -3.37
C LEU A 431 -2.82 9.96 -2.41
N MET A 432 -2.32 8.73 -2.53
CA MET A 432 -2.66 7.65 -1.61
C MET A 432 -2.28 7.99 -0.16
N LYS A 433 -1.06 8.45 0.10
CA LYS A 433 -0.63 8.82 1.46
C LYS A 433 -1.48 9.93 2.07
N ASN A 434 -1.77 10.98 1.30
CA ASN A 434 -2.54 12.12 1.78
C ASN A 434 -4.01 11.76 2.02
N SER A 435 -4.64 11.03 1.09
CA SER A 435 -6.02 10.59 1.24
C SER A 435 -6.18 9.60 2.40
N ALA A 436 -5.35 8.54 2.45
CA ALA A 436 -5.41 7.56 3.54
C ALA A 436 -5.13 8.18 4.91
N ALA A 437 -4.29 9.23 4.99
CA ALA A 437 -3.98 9.88 6.27
C ALA A 437 -5.23 10.45 6.96
N GLU A 438 -6.23 10.92 6.20
CA GLU A 438 -7.48 11.44 6.76
C GLU A 438 -8.24 10.39 7.58
N LEU A 439 -8.14 9.09 7.21
CA LEU A 439 -8.94 8.03 7.83
C LEU A 439 -8.59 7.80 9.31
N TRP A 440 -7.33 8.02 9.69
CA TRP A 440 -6.85 7.83 11.06
C TRP A 440 -7.35 8.90 12.04
N GLY A 441 -7.93 10.00 11.54
CA GLY A 441 -8.56 11.04 12.37
C GLY A 441 -10.07 10.87 12.56
N ILE A 442 -10.71 9.88 11.90
CA ILE A 442 -12.16 9.68 12.00
C ILE A 442 -12.55 9.19 13.41
N ASP A 443 -11.76 8.27 13.97
CA ASP A 443 -11.90 7.78 15.33
C ASP A 443 -10.51 7.70 15.95
N ALA A 444 -10.25 8.59 16.91
CA ALA A 444 -8.94 8.75 17.52
C ALA A 444 -8.48 7.50 18.28
N GLY A 445 -9.42 6.77 18.92
CA GLY A 445 -9.10 5.56 19.67
C GLY A 445 -8.68 4.40 18.77
N VAL A 446 -9.46 4.13 17.72
CA VAL A 446 -9.11 3.10 16.73
C VAL A 446 -7.88 3.52 15.93
N GLY A 447 -7.75 4.81 15.60
CA GLY A 447 -6.60 5.38 14.92
C GLY A 447 -5.31 5.19 15.72
N TYR A 448 -5.35 5.46 17.03
CA TYR A 448 -4.19 5.27 17.92
C TYR A 448 -3.79 3.79 18.02
N ALA A 449 -4.75 2.90 18.29
CA ALA A 449 -4.47 1.48 18.46
C ALA A 449 -3.87 0.84 17.19
N THR A 450 -4.43 1.15 16.02
CA THR A 450 -3.90 0.68 14.73
C THR A 450 -2.56 1.32 14.40
N GLY A 451 -2.41 2.63 14.63
CA GLY A 451 -1.17 3.34 14.36
C GLY A 451 -0.01 2.86 15.23
N PHE A 452 -0.24 2.68 16.53
CA PHE A 452 0.73 2.09 17.44
C PHE A 452 1.17 0.70 16.96
N THR A 453 0.22 -0.16 16.58
CA THR A 453 0.51 -1.52 16.10
C THR A 453 1.41 -1.51 14.87
N PHE A 454 1.10 -0.69 13.87
CA PHE A 454 1.89 -0.61 12.64
C PHE A 454 3.27 0.04 12.85
N ILE A 455 3.36 1.10 13.64
CA ILE A 455 4.66 1.72 13.98
C ILE A 455 5.53 0.74 14.78
N ARG A 456 4.93 -0.02 15.70
CA ARG A 456 5.61 -1.08 16.45
C ARG A 456 6.14 -2.18 15.51
N GLN A 457 5.38 -2.60 14.51
CA GLN A 457 5.86 -3.57 13.51
C GLN A 457 7.08 -3.04 12.74
N LEU A 458 7.06 -1.78 12.33
CA LEU A 458 8.22 -1.14 11.69
C LEU A 458 9.45 -1.14 12.63
N ALA A 459 9.24 -0.84 13.92
CA ALA A 459 10.31 -0.88 14.92
C ALA A 459 10.88 -2.29 15.10
N ILE A 460 10.04 -3.33 15.11
CA ILE A 460 10.46 -4.73 15.20
C ILE A 460 11.29 -5.13 13.99
N HIS A 461 10.85 -4.80 12.76
CA HIS A 461 11.64 -5.05 11.55
C HIS A 461 13.02 -4.37 11.64
N LEU A 462 13.06 -3.11 12.05
CA LEU A 462 14.33 -2.39 12.24
C LEU A 462 15.23 -3.05 13.28
N ARG A 463 14.68 -3.42 14.44
CA ARG A 463 15.43 -4.12 15.49
C ARG A 463 16.01 -5.42 14.97
N ASN A 464 15.21 -6.22 14.27
CA ASN A 464 15.64 -7.50 13.70
C ASN A 464 16.75 -7.32 12.66
N SER A 465 16.72 -6.25 11.86
CA SER A 465 17.84 -5.92 10.95
C SER A 465 19.11 -5.45 11.66
N ILE A 466 18.99 -4.86 12.86
CA ILE A 466 20.15 -4.45 13.66
C ILE A 466 20.78 -5.65 14.38
N THR A 467 19.96 -6.53 14.95
CA THR A 467 20.43 -7.71 15.69
C THR A 467 20.94 -8.79 14.75
N ASN A 468 20.21 -9.06 13.65
CA ASN A 468 20.60 -10.02 12.63
C ASN A 468 21.32 -9.30 11.48
N ASN A 469 22.66 -9.26 11.54
CA ASN A 469 23.52 -8.56 10.59
C ASN A 469 23.64 -9.25 9.21
N GLN A 470 22.57 -9.87 8.72
CA GLN A 470 22.52 -10.53 7.42
C GLN A 470 22.02 -9.60 6.31
N GLN A 471 22.52 -9.81 5.09
CA GLN A 471 22.16 -8.98 3.93
C GLN A 471 20.65 -9.01 3.63
N GLU A 472 19.99 -10.14 3.89
CA GLU A 472 18.54 -10.29 3.75
C GLU A 472 17.76 -9.49 4.79
N SER A 473 18.22 -9.48 6.04
CA SER A 473 17.59 -8.71 7.10
C SER A 473 17.59 -7.21 6.79
N TYR A 474 18.63 -6.68 6.13
CA TYR A 474 18.64 -5.29 5.68
C TYR A 474 17.63 -4.99 4.56
N LYS A 475 17.34 -5.95 3.68
CA LYS A 475 16.37 -5.75 2.58
C LYS A 475 14.95 -5.52 3.09
N THR A 476 14.61 -5.99 4.29
CA THR A 476 13.30 -5.78 4.93
C THR A 476 13.03 -4.32 5.31
N VAL A 477 14.08 -3.54 5.59
CA VAL A 477 14.01 -2.11 5.96
C VAL A 477 14.38 -1.22 4.77
N TYR A 478 15.37 -1.61 3.96
CA TYR A 478 15.90 -0.78 2.88
C TYR A 478 15.18 -1.06 1.56
N ASN A 479 13.88 -0.75 1.52
CA ASN A 479 13.01 -0.87 0.36
C ASN A 479 11.99 0.27 0.33
N TRP A 480 11.29 0.45 -0.79
CA TRP A 480 10.30 1.52 -0.95
C TRP A 480 9.10 1.38 -0.01
N GLN A 481 8.66 0.16 0.27
CA GLN A 481 7.51 -0.10 1.12
C GLN A 481 7.73 0.42 2.55
N TYR A 482 8.90 0.12 3.11
CA TYR A 482 9.29 0.60 4.44
C TYR A 482 9.48 2.11 4.46
N VAL A 483 10.12 2.69 3.44
CA VAL A 483 10.30 4.14 3.32
C VAL A 483 8.96 4.88 3.22
N HIS A 484 8.03 4.40 2.39
CA HIS A 484 6.70 4.99 2.28
C HIS A 484 5.84 4.74 3.50
N SER A 485 6.06 3.65 4.24
CA SER A 485 5.38 3.41 5.52
C SER A 485 5.76 4.48 6.55
N LEU A 486 7.06 4.78 6.70
CA LEU A 486 7.53 5.87 7.58
C LEU A 486 7.05 7.25 7.09
N ASP A 487 7.08 7.49 5.78
CA ASP A 487 6.58 8.74 5.21
C ASP A 487 5.07 8.90 5.42
N PHE A 488 4.30 7.82 5.31
CA PHE A 488 2.86 7.81 5.59
C PHE A 488 2.56 8.17 7.03
N TRP A 489 3.25 7.57 8.01
CA TRP A 489 3.07 7.95 9.42
C TRP A 489 3.45 9.41 9.69
N SER A 490 4.44 9.94 8.97
CA SER A 490 4.71 11.38 9.02
C SER A 490 3.55 12.23 8.47
N CYS A 491 2.84 11.79 7.42
CA CYS A 491 1.63 12.45 6.92
C CYS A 491 0.51 12.40 7.96
N VAL A 492 0.19 11.21 8.49
CA VAL A 492 -0.89 11.01 9.48
C VAL A 492 -0.69 11.93 10.69
N LEU A 493 0.50 11.93 11.26
CA LEU A 493 0.80 12.72 12.46
C LEU A 493 0.88 14.22 12.14
N SER A 494 1.36 14.61 10.96
CA SER A 494 1.33 16.02 10.54
C SER A 494 -0.09 16.53 10.34
N GLU A 495 -0.98 15.66 9.82
CA GLU A 495 -2.36 15.99 9.53
C GLU A 495 -3.19 16.10 10.82
N HIS A 496 -2.95 15.27 11.83
CA HIS A 496 -3.81 15.19 13.02
C HIS A 496 -3.21 15.77 14.31
N CYS A 497 -1.90 16.01 14.37
CA CYS A 497 -1.22 16.55 15.56
C CYS A 497 -0.73 18.00 15.33
N SER A 498 -1.36 18.72 14.40
CA SER A 498 -1.06 20.14 14.17
C SER A 498 -1.68 20.99 15.28
N PRO A 499 -0.94 21.97 15.85
CA PRO A 499 -1.46 22.88 16.88
C PRO A 499 -2.75 23.60 16.47
N VAL A 500 -2.93 23.87 15.17
CA VAL A 500 -4.14 24.53 14.64
C VAL A 500 -5.36 23.62 14.82
N LYS A 501 -5.24 22.33 14.48
CA LYS A 501 -6.34 21.37 14.61
C LYS A 501 -6.60 20.95 16.05
N GLU A 502 -5.55 20.85 16.85
CA GLU A 502 -5.69 20.64 18.29
C GLU A 502 -6.44 21.81 18.95
N ALA A 503 -6.20 23.05 18.49
CA ALA A 503 -6.95 24.22 18.93
C ALA A 503 -8.42 24.20 18.45
N GLU A 504 -8.70 23.81 17.20
CA GLU A 504 -10.07 23.65 16.67
C GLU A 504 -10.87 22.60 17.45
N ASN A 505 -10.24 21.48 17.80
CA ASN A 505 -10.87 20.40 18.55
C ASN A 505 -10.92 20.64 20.06
N GLY A 506 -10.25 21.69 20.56
CA GLY A 506 -10.16 22.02 21.98
C GLY A 506 -9.46 20.97 22.84
N LYS A 507 -8.76 20.00 22.23
CA LYS A 507 -8.06 18.89 22.89
C LYS A 507 -6.82 18.50 22.10
N GLU A 508 -5.81 18.06 22.83
CA GLU A 508 -4.61 17.45 22.25
C GLU A 508 -4.95 16.16 21.51
N SER A 509 -4.29 15.91 20.38
CA SER A 509 -4.57 14.73 19.57
C SER A 509 -4.15 13.46 20.29
N GLU A 510 -5.02 12.45 20.37
CA GLU A 510 -4.68 11.15 20.95
C GLU A 510 -3.55 10.44 20.19
N LEU A 511 -3.29 10.85 18.93
CA LEU A 511 -2.20 10.34 18.10
C LEU A 511 -0.84 10.95 18.44
N ARG A 512 -0.78 12.05 19.21
CA ARG A 512 0.45 12.78 19.51
C ARG A 512 1.55 11.93 20.17
N PRO A 513 1.25 10.99 21.10
CA PRO A 513 2.27 10.11 21.68
C PRO A 513 2.99 9.25 20.63
N LEU A 514 2.41 9.04 19.44
CA LEU A 514 3.04 8.30 18.34
C LEU A 514 4.18 9.09 17.65
N ILE A 515 4.30 10.40 17.87
CA ILE A 515 5.38 11.23 17.31
C ILE A 515 6.75 10.68 17.74
N TYR A 516 6.94 10.44 19.03
CA TYR A 516 8.21 9.95 19.55
C TYR A 516 8.65 8.62 18.93
N PRO A 517 7.85 7.53 18.94
CA PRO A 517 8.24 6.27 18.33
C PRO A 517 8.45 6.42 16.81
N THR A 518 7.63 7.16 16.07
CA THR A 518 7.85 7.38 14.63
C THR A 518 9.18 8.09 14.34
N VAL A 519 9.52 9.14 15.10
CA VAL A 519 10.79 9.86 14.96
C VAL A 519 11.96 8.92 15.25
N GLN A 520 11.87 8.17 16.33
CA GLN A 520 12.86 7.19 16.76
C GLN A 520 13.12 6.10 15.68
N VAL A 521 12.08 5.41 15.19
CA VAL A 521 12.23 4.40 14.14
C VAL A 521 12.83 5.01 12.86
N THR A 522 12.41 6.22 12.50
CA THR A 522 12.90 6.88 11.28
C THR A 522 14.37 7.25 11.39
N LEU A 523 14.81 7.80 12.53
CA LEU A 523 16.22 8.11 12.79
C LEU A 523 17.08 6.84 12.82
N GLY A 524 16.57 5.75 13.40
CA GLY A 524 17.24 4.45 13.37
C GLY A 524 17.37 3.89 11.95
N ALA A 525 16.31 3.92 11.16
CA ALA A 525 16.31 3.46 9.78
C ALA A 525 17.27 4.26 8.89
N MET A 526 17.39 5.58 9.10
CA MET A 526 18.38 6.41 8.39
C MET A 526 19.83 6.00 8.65
N ARG A 527 20.13 5.47 9.84
CA ARG A 527 21.49 5.17 10.30
C ARG A 527 21.88 3.69 10.16
N LEU A 528 20.95 2.80 9.86
CA LEU A 528 21.15 1.34 9.78
C LEU A 528 22.38 0.95 8.92
N ILE A 529 22.45 1.43 7.67
CA ILE A 529 23.62 1.27 6.79
C ILE A 529 24.22 2.65 6.49
N PRO A 530 25.38 2.99 7.08
CA PRO A 530 26.04 4.27 6.88
C PRO A 530 26.92 4.32 5.64
N THR A 531 26.34 4.01 4.48
CA THR A 531 27.03 4.09 3.19
C THR A 531 26.48 5.22 2.33
N SER A 532 27.33 5.77 1.46
CA SER A 532 26.94 6.82 0.52
C SER A 532 25.93 6.39 -0.51
N THR A 533 25.81 5.08 -0.78
CA THR A 533 24.79 4.49 -1.65
C THR A 533 23.37 4.84 -1.20
N TYR A 534 23.14 4.95 0.11
CA TYR A 534 21.81 5.17 0.70
C TYR A 534 21.56 6.61 1.16
N PHE A 535 22.36 7.57 0.71
CA PHE A 535 22.04 8.99 0.93
C PHE A 535 20.66 9.39 0.38
N PRO A 536 20.19 8.91 -0.79
CA PRO A 536 18.85 9.22 -1.25
C PRO A 536 17.75 8.78 -0.26
N LEU A 537 17.82 7.55 0.27
CA LEU A 537 16.92 7.06 1.32
C LEU A 537 16.96 7.96 2.56
N ARG A 538 18.15 8.35 3.03
CA ARG A 538 18.29 9.25 4.18
C ARG A 538 17.60 10.59 3.94
N PHE A 539 17.74 11.17 2.75
CA PHE A 539 17.10 12.43 2.40
C PHE A 539 15.57 12.30 2.35
N GLN A 540 15.04 11.19 1.85
CA GLN A 540 13.59 10.94 1.87
C GLN A 540 13.05 10.89 3.31
N LEU A 541 13.70 10.13 4.18
CA LEU A 541 13.31 10.03 5.58
C LEU A 541 13.48 11.35 6.34
N MET A 542 14.52 12.13 6.03
CA MET A 542 14.68 13.48 6.57
C MET A 542 13.56 14.42 6.15
N ARG A 543 13.06 14.33 4.91
CA ARG A 543 11.90 15.12 4.46
C ARG A 543 10.64 14.76 5.25
N SER A 544 10.42 13.48 5.51
CA SER A 544 9.30 13.02 6.36
C SER A 544 9.41 13.59 7.78
N LEU A 545 10.60 13.58 8.38
CA LEU A 545 10.84 14.19 9.71
C LEU A 545 10.71 15.72 9.70
N LEU A 546 11.17 16.40 8.64
CA LEU A 546 10.98 17.85 8.49
C LEU A 546 9.51 18.22 8.37
N ARG A 547 8.70 17.44 7.63
CA ARG A 547 7.25 17.62 7.56
C ARG A 547 6.62 17.54 8.95
N LEU A 548 6.97 16.51 9.70
CA LEU A 548 6.47 16.30 11.05
C LEU A 548 6.87 17.43 12.00
N SER A 549 8.14 17.84 11.97
CA SER A 549 8.65 18.98 12.75
C SER A 549 7.91 20.27 12.42
N ARG A 550 7.71 20.56 11.12
CA ARG A 550 6.98 21.73 10.64
C ARG A 550 5.52 21.74 11.08
N ALA A 551 4.84 20.62 11.00
CA ALA A 551 3.41 20.53 11.30
C ALA A 551 3.11 20.53 12.80
N THR A 552 3.93 19.84 13.60
CA THR A 552 3.66 19.64 15.04
C THR A 552 4.38 20.64 15.94
N GLY A 553 5.36 21.37 15.41
CA GLY A 553 6.26 22.22 16.20
C GLY A 553 7.27 21.43 17.05
N THR A 554 7.37 20.12 16.87
CA THR A 554 8.29 19.27 17.64
C THR A 554 9.72 19.42 17.14
N TYR A 555 10.66 19.72 18.04
CA TYR A 555 12.07 19.78 17.70
C TYR A 555 12.66 18.38 17.42
N ILE A 556 13.20 18.20 16.21
CA ILE A 556 13.90 16.97 15.79
C ILE A 556 15.32 17.33 15.36
N PRO A 557 16.39 16.81 16.00
CA PRO A 557 17.77 17.22 15.73
C PRO A 557 18.32 16.60 14.44
N LEU A 558 17.96 17.16 13.28
CA LEU A 558 18.36 16.64 11.95
C LEU A 558 19.72 17.13 11.46
N ALA A 559 20.21 18.25 12.00
CA ALA A 559 21.45 18.87 11.53
C ALA A 559 22.68 17.95 11.68
N SER A 560 22.75 17.16 12.75
CA SER A 560 23.86 16.21 12.98
C SER A 560 23.93 15.14 11.88
N ALA A 561 22.80 14.54 11.52
CA ALA A 561 22.70 13.54 10.46
C ALA A 561 23.09 14.11 9.08
N LEU A 562 22.77 15.38 8.79
CA LEU A 562 23.18 16.06 7.57
C LEU A 562 24.69 16.35 7.52
N LEU A 563 25.27 16.75 8.66
CA LEU A 563 26.71 16.98 8.79
C LEU A 563 27.53 15.68 8.67
N GLU A 564 26.97 14.53 9.07
CA GLU A 564 27.58 13.22 8.82
C GLU A 564 27.76 12.94 7.31
N VAL A 565 26.79 13.33 6.48
CA VAL A 565 26.85 13.18 5.02
C VAL A 565 28.01 13.98 4.43
N LEU A 566 28.20 15.23 4.88
CA LEU A 566 29.34 16.06 4.48
C LEU A 566 30.68 15.49 4.94
N ASN A 567 30.69 14.81 6.09
CA ASN A 567 31.88 14.17 6.62
C ASN A 567 32.25 12.83 5.96
N SER A 568 31.43 12.35 5.03
CA SER A 568 31.68 11.11 4.28
C SER A 568 32.88 11.22 3.34
N ASN A 569 33.44 10.07 2.98
CA ASN A 569 34.55 10.01 2.01
C ASN A 569 34.15 10.58 0.64
N GLU A 570 32.88 10.45 0.27
CA GLU A 570 32.35 10.96 -0.99
C GLU A 570 32.35 12.49 -1.04
N MET A 571 32.12 13.16 0.09
CA MET A 571 32.08 14.61 0.18
C MET A 571 33.40 15.24 0.65
N LYS A 572 34.38 14.44 1.09
CA LYS A 572 35.72 14.94 1.45
C LYS A 572 36.73 14.90 0.31
N LYS A 573 36.59 13.94 -0.61
CA LYS A 573 37.54 13.70 -1.71
C LYS A 573 37.12 14.42 -2.99
N PRO A 574 38.07 14.70 -3.89
CA PRO A 574 37.73 15.28 -5.18
C PRO A 574 36.91 14.31 -6.04
N ALA A 575 35.92 14.84 -6.75
CA ALA A 575 35.10 14.08 -7.68
C ALA A 575 35.87 13.67 -8.94
N LYS A 576 35.48 12.53 -9.50
CA LYS A 576 35.81 12.10 -10.86
C LYS A 576 34.85 12.76 -11.87
N PRO A 577 35.34 13.16 -13.06
CA PRO A 577 34.46 13.58 -14.14
C PRO A 577 33.55 12.44 -14.57
N SER A 578 32.33 12.77 -15.00
CA SER A 578 31.33 11.80 -15.44
C SER A 578 30.37 12.45 -16.43
N THR A 579 29.93 11.68 -17.41
CA THR A 579 28.90 12.04 -18.41
C THR A 579 27.51 11.50 -18.02
N LEU A 580 27.37 10.91 -16.83
CA LEU A 580 26.09 10.38 -16.36
C LEU A 580 25.04 11.49 -16.19
N LYS A 581 23.78 11.17 -16.49
CA LYS A 581 22.63 12.06 -16.20
C LYS A 581 22.53 12.30 -14.69
N GLY A 582 21.98 13.44 -14.28
CA GLY A 582 21.71 13.72 -12.86
C GLY A 582 20.88 12.61 -12.20
N LEU A 583 21.30 12.15 -11.02
CA LEU A 583 20.52 11.21 -10.21
C LEU A 583 19.26 11.91 -9.70
N ASP A 584 18.10 11.29 -9.92
CA ASP A 584 16.85 11.74 -9.31
C ASP A 584 16.72 11.18 -7.88
N PHE A 585 16.91 12.05 -6.89
CA PHE A 585 16.81 11.70 -5.47
C PHE A 585 15.37 11.49 -5.00
N ALA A 586 14.35 11.87 -5.77
CA ALA A 586 12.94 11.68 -5.41
C ALA A 586 12.44 10.28 -5.78
N SER A 587 12.88 9.74 -6.92
CA SER A 587 12.46 8.41 -7.40
C SER A 587 13.45 7.28 -7.12
N ASN A 588 14.59 7.57 -6.47
CA ASN A 588 15.59 6.57 -6.10
C ASN A 588 15.87 6.59 -4.60
N TYR A 589 15.75 5.45 -3.92
CA TYR A 589 16.20 5.30 -2.53
C TYR A 589 17.68 4.88 -2.42
N LYS A 590 18.28 4.37 -3.51
CA LYS A 590 19.68 3.96 -3.59
C LYS A 590 20.35 4.51 -4.84
N ALA A 591 21.58 4.97 -4.71
CA ALA A 591 22.43 5.35 -5.84
C ALA A 591 23.15 4.12 -6.41
N GLN A 592 23.24 3.99 -7.74
CA GLN A 592 24.06 2.93 -8.34
C GLN A 592 25.55 3.19 -8.09
N LYS A 593 26.36 2.11 -8.04
CA LYS A 593 27.80 2.21 -7.77
C LYS A 593 28.54 3.13 -8.76
N ALA A 594 28.07 3.21 -10.00
CA ALA A 594 28.62 4.09 -11.04
C ALA A 594 28.54 5.58 -10.71
N TYR A 595 27.54 6.01 -9.94
CA TYR A 595 27.40 7.40 -9.51
C TYR A 595 28.38 7.78 -8.41
N LEU A 596 28.83 6.82 -7.59
CA LEU A 596 29.69 7.12 -6.46
C LEU A 596 31.00 7.77 -6.92
N ARG A 597 31.48 8.76 -6.18
CA ARG A 597 32.66 9.59 -6.45
C ARG A 597 32.59 10.43 -7.72
N THR A 598 31.47 10.47 -8.42
CA THR A 598 31.32 11.34 -9.60
C THR A 598 30.97 12.77 -9.20
N ARG A 599 31.30 13.71 -10.08
CA ARG A 599 30.93 15.12 -9.89
C ARG A 599 29.42 15.31 -9.83
N VAL A 600 28.69 14.61 -10.70
CA VAL A 600 27.22 14.66 -10.78
C VAL A 600 26.59 14.25 -9.46
N TYR A 601 27.11 13.19 -8.84
CA TYR A 601 26.61 12.73 -7.55
C TYR A 601 26.95 13.69 -6.40
N GLN A 602 28.18 14.21 -6.34
CA GLN A 602 28.55 15.20 -5.32
C GLN A 602 27.73 16.48 -5.43
N ASP A 603 27.46 16.97 -6.64
CA ASP A 603 26.63 18.15 -6.88
C ASP A 603 25.21 17.90 -6.35
N GLY A 604 24.60 16.77 -6.71
CA GLY A 604 23.27 16.39 -6.24
C GLY A 604 23.20 16.23 -4.71
N VAL A 605 24.15 15.51 -4.11
CA VAL A 605 24.22 15.34 -2.65
C VAL A 605 24.42 16.68 -1.93
N GLY A 606 25.30 17.54 -2.47
CA GLY A 606 25.53 18.87 -1.91
C GLY A 606 24.30 19.77 -1.97
N GLU A 607 23.58 19.78 -3.09
CA GLU A 607 22.30 20.49 -3.25
C GLU A 607 21.26 19.97 -2.26
N GLN A 608 21.10 18.65 -2.12
CA GLN A 608 20.16 18.03 -1.18
C GLN A 608 20.48 18.36 0.29
N VAL A 609 21.75 18.29 0.70
CA VAL A 609 22.15 18.61 2.07
C VAL A 609 21.92 20.09 2.38
N ALA A 610 22.27 20.98 1.45
CA ALA A 610 22.05 22.42 1.63
C ALA A 610 20.56 22.76 1.71
N GLU A 611 19.72 22.14 0.87
CA GLU A 611 18.27 22.24 0.94
C GLU A 611 17.75 21.79 2.31
N LEU A 612 18.07 20.58 2.75
CA LEU A 612 17.53 20.02 3.98
C LEU A 612 18.01 20.78 5.23
N LEU A 613 19.25 21.27 5.24
CA LEU A 613 19.74 22.16 6.30
C LEU A 613 18.99 23.50 6.30
N SER A 614 18.73 24.07 5.12
CA SER A 614 17.95 25.31 5.00
C SER A 614 16.54 25.12 5.55
N GLU A 615 15.85 24.07 5.09
CA GLU A 615 14.50 23.69 5.52
C GLU A 615 14.45 23.35 7.02
N PHE A 616 15.53 22.81 7.61
CA PHE A 616 15.60 22.61 9.05
C PHE A 616 15.69 23.94 9.81
N PHE A 617 16.60 24.84 9.43
CA PHE A 617 16.81 26.10 10.15
C PHE A 617 15.67 27.10 10.01
N VAL A 618 14.95 27.08 8.88
CA VAL A 618 13.83 28.01 8.67
C VAL A 618 12.71 27.82 9.70
N LEU A 619 12.49 26.59 10.15
CA LEU A 619 11.48 26.24 11.17
C LEU A 619 11.75 26.96 12.50
N TRP A 620 13.01 27.26 12.78
CA TRP A 620 13.45 27.89 14.02
C TRP A 620 13.89 29.34 13.82
N SER A 621 13.67 29.92 12.63
CA SER A 621 14.23 31.22 12.23
C SER A 621 13.79 32.39 13.12
N THR A 622 12.64 32.29 13.78
CA THR A 622 12.11 33.28 14.73
C THR A 622 12.34 32.89 16.20
N SER A 623 12.93 31.73 16.48
CA SER A 623 13.16 31.26 17.84
C SER A 623 14.23 32.10 18.56
N ILE A 624 13.99 32.43 19.82
CA ILE A 624 14.95 33.17 20.66
C ILE A 624 16.28 32.41 20.85
N ALA A 625 16.26 31.07 20.75
CA ALA A 625 17.41 30.19 20.92
C ALA A 625 18.11 29.87 19.58
N PHE A 626 17.72 30.53 18.48
CA PHE A 626 18.31 30.30 17.16
C PHE A 626 19.84 30.50 17.12
N PRO A 627 20.44 31.53 17.76
CA PRO A 627 21.90 31.71 17.76
C PRO A 627 22.63 30.51 18.35
N GLU A 628 22.15 29.98 19.48
CA GLU A 628 22.71 28.81 20.15
C GLU A 628 22.52 27.53 19.32
N LEU A 629 21.36 27.36 18.67
CA LEU A 629 21.09 26.23 17.78
C LEU A 629 21.99 26.25 16.53
N ALA A 630 22.22 27.44 15.96
CA ALA A 630 22.97 27.62 14.72
C ALA A 630 24.48 27.49 14.89
N LEU A 631 25.02 27.94 16.02
CA LEU A 631 26.46 28.05 16.25
C LEU A 631 27.25 26.74 16.00
N PRO A 632 26.86 25.57 16.57
CA PRO A 632 27.59 24.32 16.32
C PRO A 632 27.65 23.95 14.85
N VAL A 633 26.56 24.17 14.11
CA VAL A 633 26.46 23.84 12.69
C VAL A 633 27.31 24.79 11.85
N ILE A 634 27.29 26.10 12.14
CA ILE A 634 28.16 27.09 11.48
C ILE A 634 29.63 26.70 11.65
N VAL A 635 30.06 26.36 12.87
CA VAL A 635 31.44 25.94 13.15
C VAL A 635 31.81 24.69 12.35
N MET A 636 30.94 23.69 12.32
CA MET A 636 31.18 22.45 11.56
C MET A 636 31.22 22.69 10.05
N LEU A 637 30.35 23.55 9.50
CA LEU A 637 30.36 23.92 8.08
C LEU A 637 31.63 24.69 7.70
N LYS A 638 32.05 25.67 8.52
CA LYS A 638 33.32 26.39 8.31
C LYS A 638 34.53 25.46 8.35
N ARG A 639 34.55 24.52 9.29
CA ARG A 639 35.60 23.50 9.38
C ARG A 639 35.62 22.62 8.13
N TRP A 640 34.46 22.14 7.70
CA TRP A 640 34.35 21.33 6.49
C TRP A 640 34.80 22.10 5.24
N LEU A 641 34.44 23.38 5.09
CA LEU A 641 34.88 24.23 3.97
C LEU A 641 36.40 24.42 3.95
N LYS A 642 37.04 24.58 5.12
CA LYS A 642 38.50 24.63 5.23
C LYS A 642 39.15 23.33 4.77
N ASP A 643 38.60 22.19 5.16
CA ASP A 643 39.08 20.86 4.74
C ASP A 643 38.82 20.62 3.24
N ALA A 644 37.67 21.06 2.72
CA ALA A 644 37.28 20.94 1.31
C ALA A 644 38.14 21.81 0.38
N GLY A 645 38.67 22.92 0.89
CA GLY A 645 39.61 23.82 0.20
C GLY A 645 41.08 23.34 0.23
N ASN A 646 41.38 22.24 0.93
CA ASN A 646 42.75 21.74 1.02
C ASN A 646 43.28 21.26 -0.33
N LYS A 647 44.48 21.75 -0.72
CA LYS A 647 45.09 21.54 -2.05
C LYS A 647 45.34 20.06 -2.38
N SER A 648 45.64 19.24 -1.37
CA SER A 648 46.03 17.83 -1.57
C SER A 648 44.85 16.86 -1.57
N SER A 649 43.88 17.00 -0.65
CA SER A 649 42.87 15.97 -0.38
C SER A 649 41.41 16.45 -0.39
N GLY A 650 41.15 17.75 -0.55
CA GLY A 650 39.82 18.34 -0.44
C GLY A 650 38.89 18.02 -1.62
N ASN A 651 37.59 18.28 -1.43
CA ASN A 651 36.53 18.05 -2.42
C ASN A 651 36.74 18.86 -3.72
N LYS A 652 37.32 20.06 -3.65
CA LYS A 652 37.59 20.95 -4.81
C LYS A 652 36.34 21.25 -5.67
N ASN A 653 35.15 21.01 -5.15
CA ASN A 653 33.90 21.33 -5.81
C ASN A 653 33.46 22.75 -5.48
N ILE A 654 33.84 23.69 -6.36
CA ILE A 654 33.54 25.12 -6.20
C ILE A 654 32.03 25.36 -6.08
N LYS A 655 31.20 24.62 -6.83
CA LYS A 655 29.74 24.76 -6.81
C LYS A 655 29.19 24.42 -5.42
N VAL A 656 29.49 23.22 -4.91
CA VAL A 656 29.05 22.76 -3.58
C VAL A 656 29.61 23.65 -2.48
N ASN A 657 30.89 24.03 -2.55
CA ASN A 657 31.50 24.93 -1.58
C ASN A 657 30.79 26.29 -1.55
N SER A 658 30.46 26.86 -2.70
CA SER A 658 29.76 28.16 -2.80
C SER A 658 28.36 28.10 -2.20
N ILE A 659 27.63 27.00 -2.40
CA ILE A 659 26.31 26.78 -1.80
C ILE A 659 26.41 26.81 -0.27
N PHE A 660 27.37 26.08 0.31
CA PHE A 660 27.54 26.07 1.78
C PHE A 660 28.06 27.40 2.32
N ILE A 661 28.90 28.11 1.56
CA ILE A 661 29.33 29.47 1.92
C ILE A 661 28.12 30.40 2.05
N LEU A 662 27.26 30.42 1.03
CA LEU A 662 26.05 31.22 1.04
C LEU A 662 25.12 30.81 2.19
N LEU A 663 24.94 29.50 2.40
CA LEU A 663 24.06 28.99 3.45
C LEU A 663 24.52 29.41 4.85
N PHE A 664 25.79 29.20 5.21
CA PHE A 664 26.23 29.57 6.56
C PHE A 664 26.19 31.09 6.76
N GLN A 665 26.47 31.90 5.74
CA GLN A 665 26.34 33.36 5.82
C GLN A 665 24.90 33.80 6.11
N LYS A 666 23.91 33.14 5.50
CA LYS A 666 22.49 33.42 5.75
C LYS A 666 22.04 32.95 7.13
N ILE A 667 22.54 31.80 7.61
CA ILE A 667 22.30 31.34 8.98
C ILE A 667 22.92 32.33 9.99
N GLU A 668 24.16 32.80 9.77
CA GLU A 668 24.81 33.81 10.61
C GLU A 668 24.07 35.16 10.60
N ALA A 669 23.57 35.59 9.43
CA ALA A 669 22.76 36.81 9.35
C ALA A 669 21.47 36.70 10.17
N ASN A 670 20.84 35.52 10.18
CA ASN A 670 19.66 35.27 10.99
C ASN A 670 19.99 35.21 12.49
N ALA A 671 21.12 34.61 12.87
CA ALA A 671 21.58 34.62 14.26
C ALA A 671 21.78 36.06 14.76
N LYS A 672 22.45 36.91 13.98
CA LYS A 672 22.61 38.34 14.31
C LYS A 672 21.28 39.09 14.40
N PHE A 673 20.34 38.80 13.50
CA PHE A 673 19.00 39.37 13.55
C PHE A 673 18.29 39.02 14.86
N ILE A 674 18.34 37.75 15.27
CA ILE A 674 17.74 37.31 16.54
C ILE A 674 18.45 37.92 17.74
N GLU A 675 19.78 38.01 17.75
CA GLU A 675 20.55 38.69 18.80
C GLU A 675 20.14 40.15 18.98
N GLN A 676 19.93 40.89 17.87
CA GLN A 676 19.47 42.28 17.89
C GLN A 676 18.07 42.44 18.49
N HIS A 677 17.16 41.51 18.22
CA HIS A 677 15.83 41.49 18.82
C HIS A 677 15.86 41.04 20.29
N ARG A 678 16.67 40.03 20.60
CA ARG A 678 16.86 39.52 21.96
C ARG A 678 17.47 40.56 22.90
N ALA A 679 18.35 41.44 22.40
CA ALA A 679 18.90 42.56 23.17
C ALA A 679 17.84 43.59 23.62
N LYS A 680 16.66 43.60 22.98
CA LYS A 680 15.54 44.52 23.30
C LYS A 680 14.47 43.86 24.18
N VAL A 681 14.68 42.60 24.58
CA VAL A 681 13.73 41.86 25.39
C VAL A 681 13.82 42.33 26.85
N GLU A 682 12.67 42.66 27.43
CA GLU A 682 12.55 43.10 28.83
C GLU A 682 12.17 41.97 29.80
N PHE A 683 11.87 40.76 29.28
CA PHE A 683 11.50 39.62 30.11
C PHE A 683 12.70 38.71 30.43
N ALA A 684 12.69 38.13 31.63
CA ALA A 684 13.70 37.16 32.05
C ALA A 684 13.43 35.75 31.47
N PRO A 685 14.45 34.87 31.38
CA PRO A 685 14.31 33.51 30.81
C PRO A 685 13.28 32.61 31.51
N ASN A 686 12.91 32.91 32.76
CA ASN A 686 11.88 32.18 33.50
C ASN A 686 10.45 32.52 33.04
N ASN A 687 10.26 33.63 32.32
CA ASN A 687 8.98 34.00 31.74
C ASN A 687 8.74 33.22 30.44
N ARG A 688 8.18 32.01 30.57
CA ARG A 688 7.84 31.16 29.42
C ARG A 688 6.90 31.83 28.43
N ALA A 689 5.90 32.55 28.91
CA ALA A 689 4.97 33.27 28.05
C ALA A 689 5.67 34.34 27.20
N GLY A 690 6.63 35.07 27.78
CA GLY A 690 7.45 36.02 27.04
C GLY A 690 8.31 35.35 25.97
N VAL A 691 8.96 34.23 26.33
CA VAL A 691 9.78 33.42 25.42
C VAL A 691 8.96 32.85 24.27
N ASP A 692 7.79 32.28 24.55
CA ASP A 692 6.91 31.66 23.55
C ASP A 692 6.27 32.70 22.61
N ASN A 693 6.10 33.93 23.08
CA ASN A 693 5.59 35.05 22.28
C ASN A 693 6.70 35.82 21.53
N PHE A 694 7.98 35.49 21.73
CA PHE A 694 9.09 36.15 21.06
C PHE A 694 8.96 35.98 19.53
N LEU A 695 8.81 37.10 18.82
CA LEU A 695 8.66 37.16 17.36
C LEU A 695 7.56 36.25 16.79
N LYS A 696 6.54 35.92 17.58
CA LYS A 696 5.43 35.06 17.15
C LYS A 696 4.61 35.68 16.02
N ASP A 697 4.40 36.99 16.08
CA ASP A 697 3.68 37.77 15.06
C ASP A 697 4.57 38.20 13.88
N PHE A 698 5.87 37.91 13.94
CA PHE A 698 6.79 38.26 12.87
C PHE A 698 6.75 37.18 11.78
N GLU A 699 6.42 37.57 10.57
CA GLU A 699 6.44 36.66 9.42
C GLU A 699 7.86 36.12 9.20
N TRP A 700 8.01 34.80 9.27
CA TRP A 700 9.30 34.12 9.09
C TRP A 700 9.94 34.47 7.74
N GLU A 701 9.16 34.75 6.70
CA GLU A 701 9.64 35.13 5.36
C GLU A 701 10.42 36.46 5.35
N LYS A 702 10.14 37.36 6.30
CA LYS A 702 10.84 38.64 6.44
C LYS A 702 12.19 38.50 7.16
N THR A 703 12.49 37.34 7.73
CA THR A 703 13.79 37.08 8.34
C THR A 703 14.89 36.96 7.27
N PRO A 704 16.15 37.27 7.57
CA PRO A 704 17.25 37.13 6.60
C PRO A 704 17.38 35.74 5.99
N LEU A 705 17.09 34.69 6.77
CA LEU A 705 17.10 33.31 6.31
C LEU A 705 15.80 32.95 5.57
N GLY A 706 14.65 33.38 6.05
CA GLY A 706 13.35 33.13 5.43
C GLY A 706 13.22 33.70 4.03
N ALA A 707 13.70 34.94 3.81
CA ALA A 707 13.71 35.56 2.48
C ALA A 707 14.56 34.78 1.48
N PHE A 708 15.74 34.30 1.93
CA PHE A 708 16.63 33.47 1.12
C PHE A 708 15.97 32.14 0.74
N ILE A 709 15.32 31.47 1.70
CA ILE A 709 14.70 30.16 1.48
C ILE A 709 13.44 30.28 0.63
N SER A 710 12.65 31.34 0.81
CA SER A 710 11.48 31.62 -0.04
C SER A 710 11.87 31.79 -1.51
N GLY A 711 12.96 32.52 -1.77
CA GLY A 711 13.55 32.61 -3.11
C GLY A 711 14.04 31.26 -3.63
N GLN A 712 14.72 30.47 -2.78
CA GLN A 712 15.22 29.14 -3.14
C GLN A 712 14.08 28.17 -3.49
N ARG A 713 12.96 28.19 -2.75
CA ARG A 713 11.77 27.36 -3.03
C ARG A 713 11.18 27.68 -4.39
N LYS A 714 10.99 28.97 -4.72
CA LYS A 714 10.49 29.41 -6.03
C LYS A 714 11.40 28.94 -7.18
N GLN A 715 12.70 29.16 -7.06
CA GLN A 715 13.68 28.69 -8.06
C GLN A 715 13.65 27.16 -8.22
N ARG A 716 13.42 26.41 -7.14
CA ARG A 716 13.31 24.95 -7.18
C ARG A 716 12.02 24.51 -7.87
N GLU A 717 10.89 25.13 -7.54
CA GLU A 717 9.60 24.84 -8.17
C GLU A 717 9.66 25.12 -9.68
N GLU A 718 10.27 26.23 -10.10
CA GLU A 718 10.51 26.54 -11.50
C GLU A 718 11.43 25.51 -12.17
N LYS A 719 12.55 25.15 -11.54
CA LYS A 719 13.46 24.10 -12.04
C LYS A 719 12.75 22.75 -12.15
N ALA A 720 11.91 22.39 -11.19
CA ALA A 720 11.14 21.15 -11.19
C ALA A 720 10.10 21.13 -12.31
N LYS A 721 9.38 22.25 -12.53
CA LYS A 721 8.44 22.39 -13.65
C LYS A 721 9.12 22.26 -15.00
N LEU A 722 10.25 22.96 -15.21
CA LEU A 722 11.02 22.86 -16.46
C LEU A 722 11.55 21.44 -16.71
N LEU A 723 12.00 20.74 -15.66
CA LEU A 723 12.44 19.35 -15.77
C LEU A 723 11.27 18.41 -16.07
N GLU A 724 10.08 18.66 -15.52
CA GLU A 724 8.89 17.88 -15.80
C GLU A 724 8.36 18.12 -17.22
N GLU A 725 8.34 19.38 -17.68
CA GLU A 725 7.96 19.76 -19.04
C GLU A 725 8.90 19.14 -20.08
N GLY A 726 10.21 19.26 -19.88
CA GLY A 726 11.20 18.63 -20.75
C GLY A 726 11.07 17.10 -20.78
N ARG A 727 10.67 16.48 -19.66
CA ARG A 727 10.38 15.04 -19.62
C ARG A 727 9.11 14.69 -20.39
N ARG A 728 8.02 15.45 -20.22
CA ARG A 728 6.76 15.23 -20.94
C ARG A 728 6.96 15.37 -22.45
N GLU A 729 7.82 16.29 -22.88
CA GLU A 729 8.19 16.45 -24.28
C GLU A 729 9.03 15.27 -24.79
N GLU A 730 10.02 14.80 -24.02
CA GLU A 730 10.81 13.61 -24.35
C GLU A 730 9.93 12.35 -24.44
N ASP A 731 9.00 12.16 -23.51
CA ASP A 731 8.05 11.05 -23.49
C ASP A 731 7.10 11.11 -24.69
N ARG A 732 6.61 12.31 -25.04
CA ARG A 732 5.78 12.53 -26.22
C ARG A 732 6.55 12.19 -27.50
N LYS A 733 7.81 12.62 -27.59
CA LYS A 733 8.68 12.31 -28.72
C LYS A 733 8.93 10.80 -28.85
N ARG A 734 9.27 10.12 -27.74
CA ARG A 734 9.43 8.65 -27.72
C ARG A 734 8.16 7.91 -28.11
N LYS A 735 6.99 8.41 -27.70
CA LYS A 735 5.71 7.81 -28.10
C LYS A 735 5.45 7.99 -29.60
N ALA A 736 5.70 9.20 -30.12
CA ALA A 736 5.59 9.47 -31.55
C ALA A 736 6.58 8.65 -32.38
N ASP A 737 7.80 8.45 -31.90
CA ASP A 737 8.82 7.63 -32.57
C ASP A 737 8.39 6.14 -32.58
N ARG A 738 7.86 5.61 -31.46
CA ARG A 738 7.28 4.26 -31.41
C ARG A 738 6.06 4.08 -32.31
N GLU A 739 5.22 5.10 -32.42
CA GLU A 739 4.07 5.10 -33.33
C GLU A 739 4.52 5.12 -34.80
N LYS A 740 5.59 5.87 -35.13
CA LYS A 740 6.21 5.86 -36.46
C LYS A 740 6.89 4.53 -36.79
N GLU A 741 7.60 3.91 -35.85
CA GLU A 741 8.18 2.58 -36.02
C GLU A 741 7.10 1.52 -36.26
N LYS A 742 5.99 1.57 -35.52
CA LYS A 742 4.84 0.68 -35.74
C LYS A 742 4.13 0.94 -37.08
N ALA A 743 4.08 2.19 -37.53
CA ALA A 743 3.51 2.53 -38.84
C ALA A 743 4.43 2.13 -40.00
N GLY A 744 5.76 2.16 -39.81
CA GLY A 744 6.74 1.72 -40.81
C GLY A 744 6.88 0.20 -40.91
N ALA A 745 6.69 -0.54 -39.83
CA ALA A 745 6.70 -2.01 -39.84
C ALA A 745 5.45 -2.65 -40.46
N GLY A 746 4.39 -1.86 -40.71
CA GLY A 746 3.14 -2.32 -41.33
C GLY A 746 3.03 -2.07 -42.83
N SER A 747 4.08 -1.53 -43.49
CA SER A 747 4.05 -1.24 -44.94
C SER A 747 4.94 -2.12 -45.80
N ASP A 748 5.68 -3.08 -45.22
CA ASP A 748 6.62 -3.94 -45.96
C ASP A 748 6.09 -5.37 -46.26
N GLU A 749 4.84 -5.69 -45.89
CA GLU A 749 4.24 -7.02 -46.16
C GLU A 749 3.26 -7.06 -47.37
N ASP A 750 3.01 -5.95 -48.08
CA ASP A 750 2.02 -5.90 -49.16
C ASP A 750 2.58 -5.34 -50.51
N MET A 751 3.78 -5.77 -50.93
CA MET A 751 4.27 -5.46 -52.29
C MET A 751 5.15 -6.56 -52.91
N GLU A 752 4.76 -7.82 -52.78
CA GLU A 752 5.21 -8.87 -53.70
C GLU A 752 4.00 -9.64 -54.28
N GLY A 753 3.54 -9.21 -55.46
CA GLY A 753 2.57 -9.95 -56.25
C GLY A 753 2.10 -9.22 -57.51
N VAL A 754 2.38 -9.85 -58.66
CA VAL A 754 1.83 -9.63 -60.02
C VAL A 754 2.71 -8.82 -61.02
N ASP A 755 3.71 -9.51 -61.57
CA ASP A 755 3.80 -10.01 -62.98
C ASP A 755 3.52 -9.06 -64.19
N ASP A 756 4.57 -8.75 -64.99
CA ASP A 756 4.93 -9.42 -66.27
C ASP A 756 5.43 -8.48 -67.42
N SER A 757 6.51 -8.93 -68.08
CA SER A 757 6.94 -8.71 -69.50
C SER A 757 7.24 -7.28 -70.01
N GLU A 758 8.21 -6.96 -70.89
CA GLU A 758 8.92 -7.73 -71.92
C GLU A 758 10.15 -6.92 -72.44
N ALA A 759 11.17 -7.65 -72.94
CA ALA A 759 12.11 -7.30 -74.02
C ALA A 759 13.37 -6.41 -73.76
N GLY A 760 14.54 -7.07 -73.82
CA GLY A 760 15.34 -6.98 -75.05
C GLY A 760 16.78 -6.43 -75.00
N PHE A 761 17.74 -7.38 -75.04
CA PHE A 761 18.98 -7.40 -75.84
C PHE A 761 20.26 -6.59 -75.46
N GLU A 762 21.29 -7.40 -75.12
CA GLU A 762 22.75 -7.36 -75.36
C GLU A 762 23.42 -6.10 -75.96
N THR A 763 24.60 -5.71 -75.43
CA THR A 763 25.93 -6.00 -76.03
C THR A 763 27.11 -5.41 -75.21
N ASP A 764 28.25 -6.09 -75.34
CA ASP A 764 29.56 -5.92 -74.70
C ASP A 764 30.36 -4.64 -75.07
N GLU A 765 31.52 -4.53 -74.40
CA GLU A 765 32.79 -3.86 -74.78
C GLU A 765 33.20 -2.54 -74.10
N ASP A 766 34.10 -2.70 -73.11
CA ASP A 766 35.51 -2.25 -73.04
C ASP A 766 35.96 -0.76 -72.99
N ASP A 767 37.03 -0.61 -72.17
CA ASP A 767 38.15 0.36 -72.13
C ASP A 767 37.93 1.79 -71.60
N VAL A 768 38.50 2.12 -70.42
CA VAL A 768 39.94 2.45 -70.14
C VAL A 768 40.21 2.46 -68.63
#